data_AF-A0A0G1XIE0-F1
#
_entry.id   AF-A0A0G1XIE0-F1
#
_cell.length_a   1.000
_cell.length_b   1.000
_cell.length_c   1.000
_cell.angle_alpha   90.00
_cell.angle_beta   90.00
_cell.angle_gamma   90.00
#
_symmetry.space_group_name_H-M   'P 1'
#
loop_
_entity.id
_entity.type
_entity.pdbx_description
1 polymer ?
#
loop_
_entity_poly.entity_id
_entity_poly.type
_entity_poly.pdbx_seq_one_letter_code
_entity_poly.pdbx_strand_id
1 'polypeptide(L)'
;MAGMLLNLALHSPALGTVAFTAWCIAATHRVASLFQPNSKLLSYFLSALICASTLTLGSLLVYFTLPLNAVSVGGLLTLLTFALLRLPNPQALSFAFPTFGNVPREIIAILVLFQSVILAFLIAARTSEPLVSPWTLLPGSIFVLFFVSTALTLYVQHRGTSTALLFAVVQLFLAVSVSAIVYGIGFGFDPFVHRAGETALITTGHIEPVSILYSGQYALVGALHFLTQLSVTFVDMWLLPLFASIFPPLAAYVGLRHGWNIDERVARFGWVATLFIPFMLFTFTVPFTVTYVFFAGALFLFPLAQTTKSAAILILAATTMCFFHPLLAVPTLLLFAASWLAHRLSLWVSVASFVVLTALCVPALLFVYQMGNGVSIDFSNLVWNVTAFLSLFANPFGSYDPRITFSLNSLYTLRYWQPVVTLLLMLALAPFWTTHRKHVALLVAFVVGMLLCTYGVSTLFTFKGIISHEQHEFALRLLQAIYIIPICLIPVALSRWQHHALMRTLWFVGMSVFATTSWYFSYPQFNAKFAYYSPSVSRHDVDAVHFMETDSAGNPYVVLSNQMTSAAALQEFGFAHYHALAGEEILWYAIPTGGTLYAYYLNIISSGNTEPAQELMESANVDTVYLVMYAYWPGSSQLIHQLEVQSSHIESINDRITIYKLNRYE
;
A
#
# COMPACT_ATOMS: atom_id res chain seq x y z
N MET A 1 -3.36 2.87 -30.26
CA MET A 1 -2.78 1.59 -30.72
C MET A 1 -1.54 1.84 -31.57
N ALA A 2 -1.66 2.46 -32.76
CA ALA A 2 -0.52 2.73 -33.63
C ALA A 2 0.65 3.44 -32.91
N GLY A 3 0.38 4.47 -32.11
CA GLY A 3 1.42 5.14 -31.30
C GLY A 3 2.07 4.25 -30.23
N MET A 4 1.34 3.30 -29.64
CA MET A 4 1.92 2.35 -28.66
C MET A 4 2.74 1.27 -29.35
N LEU A 5 2.27 0.74 -30.48
CA LEU A 5 3.02 -0.23 -31.29
C LEU A 5 4.29 0.40 -31.87
N LEU A 6 4.20 1.65 -32.33
CA LEU A 6 5.37 2.44 -32.72
C LEU A 6 6.32 2.63 -31.54
N ASN A 7 5.79 2.86 -30.33
CA ASN A 7 6.62 3.03 -29.14
C ASN A 7 7.35 1.75 -28.71
N LEU A 8 6.80 0.57 -29.02
CA LEU A 8 7.52 -0.70 -28.82
C LEU A 8 8.79 -0.80 -29.67
N ALA A 9 8.89 -0.02 -30.76
CA ALA A 9 10.10 0.08 -31.58
C ALA A 9 10.97 1.30 -31.21
N LEU A 10 10.36 2.42 -30.80
CA LEU A 10 11.09 3.66 -30.48
C LEU A 10 11.60 3.74 -29.04
N HIS A 11 11.11 2.89 -28.13
CA HIS A 11 11.50 2.86 -26.72
C HIS A 11 11.43 4.23 -26.02
N SER A 12 10.44 5.07 -26.36
CA SER A 12 10.29 6.41 -25.80
C SER A 12 9.32 6.42 -24.60
N PRO A 13 9.78 6.75 -23.39
CA PRO A 13 8.89 6.81 -22.22
C PRO A 13 7.76 7.83 -22.40
N ALA A 14 8.06 9.02 -22.94
CA ALA A 14 7.08 10.07 -23.14
C ALA A 14 6.00 9.68 -24.16
N LEU A 15 6.39 9.13 -25.32
CA LEU A 15 5.43 8.67 -26.32
C LEU A 15 4.59 7.51 -25.78
N GLY A 16 5.22 6.56 -25.08
CA GLY A 16 4.55 5.42 -24.45
C GLY A 16 3.49 5.83 -23.46
N THR A 17 3.85 6.70 -22.51
CA THR A 17 2.90 7.24 -21.53
C THR A 17 1.74 7.95 -22.22
N VAL A 18 2.00 8.88 -23.14
CA VAL A 18 0.94 9.63 -23.83
C VAL A 18 0.02 8.70 -24.63
N ALA A 19 0.60 7.77 -25.39
CA ALA A 19 -0.16 6.84 -26.23
C ALA A 19 -1.00 5.86 -25.39
N PHE A 20 -0.45 5.38 -24.26
CA PHE A 20 -1.17 4.51 -23.33
C PHE A 20 -2.29 5.25 -22.61
N THR A 21 -2.05 6.47 -22.11
CA THR A 21 -3.10 7.30 -21.52
C THR A 21 -4.23 7.58 -22.52
N ALA A 22 -3.90 7.92 -23.76
CA ALA A 22 -4.89 8.12 -24.82
C ALA A 22 -5.70 6.83 -25.10
N TRP A 23 -5.04 5.66 -25.09
CA TRP A 23 -5.72 4.38 -25.22
C TRP A 23 -6.65 4.09 -24.05
N CYS A 24 -6.23 4.32 -22.81
CA CYS A 24 -7.07 4.14 -21.62
C CYS A 24 -8.31 5.03 -21.67
N ILE A 25 -8.18 6.30 -22.08
CA ILE A 25 -9.31 7.22 -22.24
C ILE A 25 -10.27 6.71 -23.33
N ALA A 26 -9.74 6.32 -24.49
CA ALA A 26 -10.54 5.81 -25.59
C ALA A 26 -11.25 4.48 -25.24
N ALA A 27 -10.55 3.55 -24.60
CA ALA A 27 -11.08 2.27 -24.13
C ALA A 27 -12.21 2.49 -23.12
N THR A 28 -11.98 3.34 -22.11
CA THR A 28 -12.99 3.69 -21.10
C THR A 28 -14.22 4.31 -21.76
N HIS A 29 -14.03 5.23 -22.71
CA HIS A 29 -15.12 5.87 -23.44
C HIS A 29 -15.94 4.88 -24.28
N ARG A 30 -15.28 3.92 -24.93
CA ARG A 30 -15.91 2.84 -25.71
C ARG A 30 -16.69 1.86 -24.85
N VAL A 31 -16.16 1.49 -23.69
CA VAL A 31 -16.88 0.64 -22.73
C VAL A 31 -18.04 1.41 -22.09
N ALA A 32 -17.89 2.73 -21.89
CA ALA A 32 -18.93 3.59 -21.32
C ALA A 32 -20.22 3.62 -22.14
N SER A 33 -20.16 3.44 -23.47
CA SER A 33 -21.37 3.36 -24.31
C SER A 33 -22.20 2.09 -24.12
N LEU A 34 -21.67 1.06 -23.44
CA LEU A 34 -22.46 -0.11 -23.06
C LEU A 34 -23.40 0.18 -21.89
N PHE A 35 -23.14 1.27 -21.17
CA PHE A 35 -23.97 1.71 -20.07
C PHE A 35 -24.91 2.81 -20.56
N GLN A 36 -26.19 2.69 -20.23
CA GLN A 36 -27.15 3.80 -20.22
C GLN A 36 -27.43 4.24 -18.77
N PRO A 37 -26.44 4.63 -17.95
CA PRO A 37 -26.75 5.05 -16.61
C PRO A 37 -27.23 6.50 -16.64
N ASN A 38 -27.94 6.85 -15.57
CA ASN A 38 -28.44 8.20 -15.33
C ASN A 38 -27.33 9.26 -15.18
N SER A 39 -26.05 8.86 -15.17
CA SER A 39 -24.89 9.73 -14.93
C SER A 39 -23.69 9.31 -15.78
N LYS A 40 -23.16 10.23 -16.59
CA LYS A 40 -21.95 10.01 -17.39
C LYS A 40 -20.78 9.54 -16.52
N LEU A 41 -20.54 10.20 -15.38
CA LEU A 41 -19.41 9.88 -14.49
C LEU A 41 -19.49 8.44 -13.95
N LEU A 42 -20.69 7.94 -13.64
CA LEU A 42 -20.88 6.54 -13.25
C LEU A 42 -20.51 5.58 -14.37
N SER A 43 -20.91 5.84 -15.63
CA SER A 43 -20.49 5.02 -16.79
C SER A 43 -18.97 4.95 -16.88
N TYR A 44 -18.32 6.12 -16.89
CA TYR A 44 -16.87 6.22 -17.09
C TYR A 44 -16.12 5.54 -15.95
N PHE A 45 -16.58 5.71 -14.70
CA PHE A 45 -15.99 5.05 -13.54
C PHE A 45 -16.06 3.52 -13.64
N LEU A 46 -17.26 2.97 -13.89
CA LEU A 46 -17.43 1.51 -14.02
C LEU A 46 -16.68 0.95 -15.23
N SER A 47 -16.60 1.73 -16.31
CA SER A 47 -15.85 1.36 -17.52
C SER A 47 -14.35 1.34 -17.27
N ALA A 48 -13.82 2.30 -16.51
CA ALA A 48 -12.42 2.35 -16.14
C ALA A 48 -12.04 1.14 -15.27
N LEU A 49 -12.93 0.73 -14.35
CA LEU A 49 -12.76 -0.50 -13.57
C LEU A 49 -12.71 -1.75 -14.46
N ILE A 50 -13.62 -1.88 -15.44
CA ILE A 50 -13.58 -2.99 -16.41
C ILE A 50 -12.26 -2.99 -17.17
N CYS A 51 -11.88 -1.85 -17.76
CA CYS A 51 -10.66 -1.75 -18.55
C CYS A 51 -9.41 -2.10 -17.72
N ALA A 52 -9.30 -1.59 -16.50
CA ALA A 52 -8.21 -1.90 -15.59
C ALA A 52 -8.19 -3.40 -15.22
N SER A 53 -9.32 -3.96 -14.80
CA SER A 53 -9.42 -5.39 -14.47
C SER A 53 -9.09 -6.30 -15.64
N THR A 54 -9.60 -6.00 -16.84
CA THR A 54 -9.33 -6.80 -18.03
C THR A 54 -7.86 -6.70 -18.47
N LEU A 55 -7.24 -5.52 -18.40
CA LEU A 55 -5.82 -5.39 -18.68
C LEU A 55 -4.99 -6.21 -17.70
N THR A 56 -5.28 -6.13 -16.41
CA THR A 56 -4.53 -6.85 -15.38
C THR A 56 -4.72 -8.36 -15.49
N LEU A 57 -5.97 -8.85 -15.60
CA LEU A 57 -6.25 -10.28 -15.76
C LEU A 57 -5.71 -10.84 -17.09
N GLY A 58 -5.73 -10.03 -18.15
CA GLY A 58 -5.10 -10.39 -19.41
C GLY A 58 -3.59 -10.51 -19.29
N SER A 59 -2.95 -9.59 -18.58
CA SER A 59 -1.50 -9.61 -18.32
C SER A 59 -1.12 -10.78 -17.43
N LEU A 60 -1.96 -11.11 -16.46
CA LEU A 60 -1.84 -12.28 -15.60
C LEU A 60 -1.94 -13.58 -16.41
N LEU A 61 -2.93 -13.67 -17.31
CA LEU A 61 -3.07 -14.82 -18.20
C LEU A 61 -1.84 -14.98 -19.09
N VAL A 62 -1.30 -13.89 -19.63
CA VAL A 62 -0.03 -13.90 -20.36
C VAL A 62 1.06 -14.47 -19.47
N TYR A 63 1.30 -13.91 -18.29
CA TYR A 63 2.33 -14.38 -17.35
C TYR A 63 2.31 -15.90 -17.08
N PHE A 64 1.12 -16.49 -16.92
CA PHE A 64 0.98 -17.94 -16.66
C PHE A 64 1.08 -18.83 -17.91
N THR A 65 0.94 -18.27 -19.11
CA THR A 65 0.84 -19.07 -20.35
C THR A 65 1.97 -18.80 -21.34
N LEU A 66 2.59 -17.63 -21.28
CA LEU A 66 3.61 -17.14 -22.20
C LEU A 66 4.64 -16.29 -21.43
N PRO A 67 5.88 -16.17 -21.92
CA PRO A 67 6.84 -15.23 -21.34
C PRO A 67 6.29 -13.81 -21.39
N LEU A 68 6.32 -13.11 -20.25
CA LEU A 68 5.90 -11.72 -20.17
C LEU A 68 6.97 -10.84 -20.83
N ASN A 69 6.71 -10.37 -22.05
CA ASN A 69 7.62 -9.53 -22.81
C ASN A 69 6.85 -8.52 -23.66
N ALA A 70 7.57 -7.62 -24.35
CA ALA A 70 6.97 -6.60 -25.21
C ALA A 70 6.02 -7.17 -26.28
N VAL A 71 6.34 -8.34 -26.84
CA VAL A 71 5.54 -8.98 -27.91
C VAL A 71 4.24 -9.53 -27.35
N SER A 72 4.29 -10.30 -26.25
CA SER A 72 3.10 -10.90 -25.65
C SER A 72 2.16 -9.83 -25.08
N VAL A 73 2.69 -8.78 -24.44
CA VAL A 73 1.92 -7.62 -23.97
C VAL A 73 1.34 -6.80 -25.14
N GLY A 74 2.11 -6.58 -26.20
CA GLY A 74 1.62 -5.91 -27.42
C GLY A 74 0.51 -6.71 -28.12
N GLY A 75 0.61 -8.04 -28.12
CA GLY A 75 -0.42 -8.96 -28.61
C GLY A 75 -1.70 -8.86 -27.79
N LEU A 76 -1.60 -8.90 -26.45
CA LEU A 76 -2.73 -8.67 -25.55
C LEU A 76 -3.42 -7.33 -25.83
N LEU A 77 -2.67 -6.23 -25.90
CA LEU A 77 -3.21 -4.90 -26.17
C LEU A 77 -3.93 -4.82 -27.52
N THR A 78 -3.40 -5.52 -28.52
CA THR A 78 -4.01 -5.63 -29.85
C THR A 78 -5.34 -6.37 -29.78
N LEU A 79 -5.40 -7.52 -29.09
CA LEU A 79 -6.63 -8.28 -28.85
C LEU A 79 -7.68 -7.44 -28.11
N LEU A 80 -7.28 -6.76 -27.04
CA LEU A 80 -8.17 -5.86 -26.30
C LEU A 80 -8.68 -4.72 -27.18
N THR A 81 -7.82 -4.13 -28.01
CA THR A 81 -8.23 -3.08 -28.95
C THR A 81 -9.23 -3.61 -29.97
N PHE A 82 -9.02 -4.80 -30.54
CA PHE A 82 -9.98 -5.41 -31.46
C PHE A 82 -11.32 -5.71 -30.78
N ALA A 83 -11.30 -6.19 -29.53
CA ALA A 83 -12.53 -6.38 -28.75
C ALA A 83 -13.28 -5.06 -28.53
N LEU A 84 -12.55 -3.98 -28.20
CA LEU A 84 -13.12 -2.64 -28.01
C LEU A 84 -13.71 -2.05 -29.30
N LEU A 85 -13.12 -2.34 -30.47
CA LEU A 85 -13.63 -1.89 -31.76
C LEU A 85 -14.94 -2.57 -32.18
N ARG A 86 -15.27 -3.73 -31.60
CA ARG A 86 -16.55 -4.40 -31.79
C ARG A 86 -17.69 -3.80 -30.96
N LEU A 87 -17.37 -2.93 -29.99
CA LEU A 87 -18.37 -2.24 -29.21
C LEU A 87 -19.03 -1.12 -30.03
N PRO A 88 -20.29 -0.76 -29.74
CA PRO A 88 -20.99 0.33 -30.44
C PRO A 88 -20.15 1.61 -30.50
N ASN A 89 -20.29 2.37 -31.59
CA ASN A 89 -19.67 3.69 -31.66
C ASN A 89 -20.27 4.60 -30.58
N PRO A 90 -19.44 5.12 -29.66
CA PRO A 90 -19.92 6.02 -28.64
C PRO A 90 -20.30 7.35 -29.31
N GLN A 91 -21.19 8.10 -28.65
CA GLN A 91 -21.42 9.48 -29.02
C GLN A 91 -20.10 10.26 -28.90
N ALA A 92 -19.90 11.23 -29.80
CA ALA A 92 -18.67 12.01 -29.82
C ALA A 92 -18.31 12.56 -28.44
N LEU A 93 -17.04 12.40 -28.05
CA LEU A 93 -16.47 13.03 -26.86
C LEU A 93 -16.65 14.54 -26.96
N SER A 94 -17.52 15.09 -26.12
CA SER A 94 -17.59 16.53 -25.90
C SER A 94 -16.58 16.89 -24.82
N PHE A 95 -15.44 17.45 -25.24
CA PHE A 95 -14.53 18.12 -24.32
C PHE A 95 -15.10 19.48 -23.97
N ALA A 96 -15.77 19.57 -22.82
CA ALA A 96 -16.12 20.84 -22.22
C ALA A 96 -15.04 21.22 -21.19
N PHE A 97 -14.61 22.48 -21.19
CA PHE A 97 -13.76 22.97 -20.11
C PHE A 97 -14.47 22.79 -18.77
N PRO A 98 -13.76 22.33 -17.72
CA PRO A 98 -14.36 22.12 -16.42
C PRO A 98 -14.93 23.44 -15.89
N THR A 99 -16.23 23.44 -15.58
CA THR A 99 -16.88 24.58 -14.92
C THR A 99 -16.82 24.36 -13.42
N PHE A 100 -16.18 25.27 -12.69
CA PHE A 100 -16.03 25.19 -11.23
C PHE A 100 -17.20 25.82 -10.47
N GLY A 101 -18.37 25.91 -11.10
CA GLY A 101 -19.58 26.50 -10.51
C GLY A 101 -19.37 27.97 -10.11
N ASN A 102 -19.86 28.33 -8.93
CA ASN A 102 -19.83 29.70 -8.40
C ASN A 102 -18.61 29.98 -7.51
N VAL A 103 -17.51 29.26 -7.71
CA VAL A 103 -16.28 29.45 -6.92
C VAL A 103 -15.52 30.65 -7.47
N PRO A 104 -15.13 31.65 -6.64
CA PRO A 104 -14.32 32.77 -7.09
C PRO A 104 -12.96 32.30 -7.64
N ARG A 105 -12.49 32.91 -8.73
CA ARG A 105 -11.24 32.50 -9.41
C ARG A 105 -10.02 32.71 -8.52
N GLU A 106 -10.08 33.71 -7.66
CA GLU A 106 -9.05 34.06 -6.69
C GLU A 106 -8.87 32.94 -5.66
N ILE A 107 -9.97 32.33 -5.21
CA ILE A 107 -9.93 31.20 -4.28
C ILE A 107 -9.33 29.96 -4.95
N ILE A 108 -9.65 29.72 -6.22
CA ILE A 108 -9.02 28.64 -7.00
C ILE A 108 -7.52 28.90 -7.17
N ALA A 109 -7.13 30.13 -7.52
CA ALA A 109 -5.72 30.50 -7.67
C ALA A 109 -4.94 30.35 -6.37
N ILE A 110 -5.52 30.79 -5.23
CA ILE A 110 -4.93 30.59 -3.90
C ILE A 110 -4.80 29.10 -3.58
N LEU A 111 -5.84 28.30 -3.82
CA LEU A 111 -5.79 26.86 -3.59
C LEU A 111 -4.67 26.19 -4.41
N VAL A 112 -4.60 26.49 -5.71
CA VAL A 112 -3.54 25.98 -6.59
C VAL A 112 -2.16 26.40 -6.08
N LEU A 113 -2.00 27.67 -5.70
CA LEU A 113 -0.74 28.16 -5.12
C LEU A 113 -0.34 27.37 -3.87
N PHE A 114 -1.25 27.17 -2.91
CA PHE A 114 -0.96 26.40 -1.70
C PHE A 114 -0.57 24.95 -2.01
N GLN A 115 -1.31 24.28 -2.91
CA GLN A 115 -0.98 22.91 -3.35
C GLN A 115 0.38 22.84 -4.05
N SER A 116 0.71 23.83 -4.90
CA SER A 116 2.00 23.93 -5.56
C SER A 116 3.16 24.20 -4.59
N VAL A 117 2.95 25.05 -3.57
CA VAL A 117 3.98 25.32 -2.54
C VAL A 117 4.24 24.08 -1.69
N ILE A 118 3.20 23.32 -1.32
CA ILE A 118 3.38 22.04 -0.62
C ILE A 118 4.22 21.09 -1.48
N LEU A 119 3.86 20.93 -2.76
CA LEU A 119 4.62 20.09 -3.69
C LEU A 119 6.08 20.54 -3.81
N ALA A 120 6.32 21.85 -3.92
CA ALA A 120 7.66 22.41 -3.98
C ALA A 120 8.49 22.09 -2.73
N PHE A 121 7.89 22.18 -1.53
CA PHE A 121 8.57 21.76 -0.29
C PHE A 121 8.90 20.27 -0.28
N LEU A 122 7.98 19.42 -0.73
CA LEU A 122 8.24 17.97 -0.80
C LEU A 122 9.39 17.66 -1.78
N ILE A 123 9.40 18.28 -2.96
CA ILE A 123 10.47 18.10 -3.95
C ILE A 123 11.80 18.62 -3.42
N ALA A 124 11.80 19.79 -2.77
CA ALA A 124 13.01 20.39 -2.20
C ALA A 124 13.59 19.57 -1.04
N ALA A 125 12.76 18.80 -0.33
CA ALA A 125 13.20 17.92 0.75
C ALA A 125 13.69 16.54 0.27
N ARG A 126 13.66 16.26 -1.04
CA ARG A 126 14.15 14.98 -1.59
C ARG A 126 15.62 14.78 -1.24
N THR A 127 15.94 13.62 -0.67
CA THR A 127 17.31 13.26 -0.29
C THR A 127 17.64 11.79 -0.58
N SER A 128 18.92 11.50 -0.78
CA SER A 128 19.47 10.15 -0.84
C SER A 128 20.23 9.78 0.44
N GLU A 129 20.24 10.66 1.44
CA GLU A 129 20.81 10.40 2.76
C GLU A 129 19.90 9.51 3.62
N PRO A 130 20.44 8.81 4.63
CA PRO A 130 19.65 8.01 5.55
C PRO A 130 18.58 8.87 6.25
N LEU A 131 17.31 8.60 5.96
CA LEU A 131 16.19 9.39 6.47
C LEU A 131 15.24 8.52 7.29
N VAL A 132 15.09 8.83 8.58
CA VAL A 132 14.15 8.14 9.47
C VAL A 132 12.72 8.64 9.25
N SER A 133 12.52 9.96 9.18
CA SER A 133 11.20 10.59 9.05
C SER A 133 11.26 11.74 8.06
N PRO A 134 10.29 11.91 7.16
CA PRO A 134 10.31 13.03 6.22
C PRO A 134 10.13 14.38 6.92
N TRP A 135 9.59 14.36 8.14
CA TRP A 135 9.31 15.56 8.92
C TRP A 135 10.57 16.22 9.50
N THR A 136 11.72 15.55 9.47
CA THR A 136 12.98 16.15 9.93
C THR A 136 13.57 17.13 8.90
N LEU A 137 13.19 17.00 7.63
CA LEU A 137 13.67 17.86 6.53
C LEU A 137 12.69 19.00 6.20
N LEU A 138 11.43 18.84 6.58
CA LEU A 138 10.35 19.77 6.24
C LEU A 138 10.10 20.77 7.37
N PRO A 139 9.91 22.07 7.07
CA PRO A 139 9.55 23.05 8.08
C PRO A 139 8.14 22.79 8.61
N GLY A 140 7.90 23.08 9.89
CA GLY A 140 6.58 22.91 10.52
C GLY A 140 5.45 23.71 9.84
N SER A 141 5.78 24.74 9.06
CA SER A 141 4.81 25.49 8.25
C SER A 141 4.09 24.63 7.21
N ILE A 142 4.65 23.49 6.80
CA ILE A 142 4.00 22.59 5.83
C ILE A 142 2.66 22.06 6.34
N PHE A 143 2.52 21.82 7.66
CA PHE A 143 1.25 21.36 8.24
C PHE A 143 0.19 22.46 8.21
N VAL A 144 0.58 23.73 8.40
CA VAL A 144 -0.33 24.87 8.26
C VAL A 144 -0.77 25.02 6.81
N LEU A 145 0.15 24.90 5.85
CA LEU A 145 -0.18 24.94 4.43
C LEU A 145 -1.13 23.80 4.03
N PHE A 146 -0.88 22.58 4.50
CA PHE A 146 -1.73 21.43 4.22
C PHE A 146 -3.12 21.59 4.85
N PHE A 147 -3.20 22.09 6.09
CA PHE A 147 -4.46 22.42 6.75
C PHE A 147 -5.28 23.43 5.93
N VAL A 148 -4.67 24.56 5.54
CA VAL A 148 -5.34 25.61 4.77
C VAL A 148 -5.74 25.09 3.39
N SER A 149 -4.87 24.35 2.71
CA SER A 149 -5.17 23.73 1.41
C SER A 149 -6.34 22.75 1.48
N THR A 150 -6.41 21.95 2.56
CA THR A 150 -7.53 21.05 2.82
C THR A 150 -8.83 21.81 3.04
N ALA A 151 -8.80 22.86 3.88
CA ALA A 151 -9.96 23.71 4.14
C ALA A 151 -10.46 24.42 2.87
N LEU A 152 -9.55 24.93 2.03
CA LEU A 152 -9.88 25.53 0.74
C LEU A 152 -10.44 24.50 -0.23
N THR A 153 -9.89 23.28 -0.28
CA THR A 153 -10.42 22.18 -1.12
C THR A 153 -11.87 21.87 -0.72
N LEU A 154 -12.15 21.75 0.58
CA LEU A 154 -13.52 21.57 1.09
C LEU A 154 -14.42 22.75 0.71
N TYR A 155 -13.94 23.99 0.84
CA TYR A 155 -14.72 25.15 0.43
C TYR A 155 -15.07 25.14 -1.07
N VAL A 156 -14.09 24.85 -1.93
CA VAL A 156 -14.29 24.75 -3.39
C VAL A 156 -15.27 23.64 -3.72
N GLN A 157 -15.21 22.48 -3.05
CA GLN A 157 -16.17 21.39 -3.23
C GLN A 157 -17.59 21.75 -2.77
N HIS A 158 -17.72 22.57 -1.72
CA HIS A 158 -19.02 23.04 -1.26
C HIS A 158 -19.73 23.91 -2.30
N ARG A 159 -18.99 24.81 -2.94
CA ARG A 159 -19.50 25.83 -3.87
C ARG A 159 -19.45 25.41 -5.34
N GLY A 160 -18.63 24.43 -5.68
CA GLY A 160 -18.37 23.99 -7.04
C GLY A 160 -19.27 22.86 -7.52
N THR A 161 -18.89 22.30 -8.67
CA THR A 161 -19.53 21.14 -9.31
C THR A 161 -18.71 19.87 -9.05
N SER A 162 -19.07 18.76 -9.68
CA SER A 162 -18.27 17.53 -9.66
C SER A 162 -16.83 17.69 -10.16
N THR A 163 -16.52 18.73 -10.96
CA THR A 163 -15.15 19.02 -11.41
C THR A 163 -14.23 19.44 -10.26
N ALA A 164 -14.79 19.91 -9.13
CA ALA A 164 -14.05 20.22 -7.92
C ALA A 164 -13.40 18.98 -7.27
N LEU A 165 -13.79 17.76 -7.67
CA LEU A 165 -13.12 16.52 -7.26
C LEU A 165 -11.65 16.48 -7.70
N LEU A 166 -11.27 17.20 -8.76
CA LEU A 166 -9.87 17.29 -9.19
C LEU A 166 -8.97 17.83 -8.06
N PHE A 167 -9.44 18.82 -7.31
CA PHE A 167 -8.67 19.37 -6.18
C PHE A 167 -8.52 18.38 -5.02
N ALA A 168 -9.50 17.48 -4.83
CA ALA A 168 -9.36 16.39 -3.87
C ALA A 168 -8.36 15.33 -4.34
N VAL A 169 -8.34 15.01 -5.64
CA VAL A 169 -7.33 14.13 -6.23
C VAL A 169 -5.93 14.71 -6.01
N VAL A 170 -5.73 16.01 -6.29
CA VAL A 170 -4.46 16.69 -6.04
C VAL A 170 -4.12 16.74 -4.55
N GLN A 171 -5.08 17.08 -3.69
CA GLN A 171 -4.85 17.13 -2.24
C GLN A 171 -4.45 15.76 -1.68
N LEU A 172 -5.11 14.70 -2.12
CA LEU A 172 -4.80 13.33 -1.72
C LEU A 172 -3.45 12.88 -2.30
N PHE A 173 -3.13 13.27 -3.53
CA PHE A 173 -1.80 13.04 -4.13
C PHE A 173 -0.68 13.64 -3.26
N LEU A 174 -0.82 14.90 -2.83
CA LEU A 174 0.14 15.53 -1.93
C LEU A 174 0.24 14.79 -0.59
N ALA A 175 -0.89 14.28 -0.09
CA ALA A 175 -0.95 13.56 1.17
C ALA A 175 -0.24 12.20 1.09
N VAL A 176 -0.39 11.44 0.00
CA VAL A 176 0.09 10.05 -0.11
C VAL A 176 1.46 9.92 -0.79
N SER A 177 1.94 10.94 -1.49
CA SER A 177 3.18 10.85 -2.29
C SER A 177 4.46 11.26 -1.56
N VAL A 178 4.42 11.58 -0.26
CA VAL A 178 5.63 12.05 0.48
C VAL A 178 6.74 11.00 0.43
N SER A 179 6.41 9.71 0.61
CA SER A 179 7.34 8.58 0.47
C SER A 179 8.01 8.55 -0.91
N ALA A 180 7.22 8.62 -1.98
CA ALA A 180 7.73 8.56 -3.36
C ALA A 180 8.55 9.80 -3.77
N ILE A 181 8.30 10.96 -3.15
CA ILE A 181 8.96 12.23 -3.48
C ILE A 181 10.21 12.47 -2.62
N VAL A 182 10.09 12.34 -1.29
CA VAL A 182 11.12 12.75 -0.32
C VAL A 182 12.24 11.71 -0.20
N TYR A 183 11.88 10.42 -0.25
CA TYR A 183 12.86 9.33 -0.17
C TYR A 183 13.45 9.07 -1.55
N GLY A 184 14.62 9.64 -1.81
CA GLY A 184 15.18 9.74 -3.16
C GLY A 184 15.52 8.43 -3.84
N ILE A 185 15.82 7.39 -3.05
CA ILE A 185 16.13 6.02 -3.50
C ILE A 185 14.89 5.12 -3.37
N GLY A 186 14.28 5.09 -2.18
CA GLY A 186 13.04 4.34 -1.94
C GLY A 186 12.64 4.36 -0.47
N PHE A 187 11.44 3.86 -0.18
CA PHE A 187 10.84 3.90 1.16
C PHE A 187 10.53 2.48 1.66
N GLY A 188 11.04 2.14 2.84
CA GLY A 188 10.84 0.82 3.46
C GLY A 188 11.64 -0.30 2.77
N PHE A 189 11.44 -1.54 3.22
CA PHE A 189 12.12 -2.72 2.68
C PHE A 189 11.27 -3.45 1.64
N ASP A 190 10.00 -3.73 1.96
CA ASP A 190 9.11 -4.54 1.12
C ASP A 190 9.04 -4.06 -0.34
N PRO A 191 8.99 -2.75 -0.66
CA PRO A 191 8.99 -2.30 -2.05
C PRO A 191 10.22 -2.75 -2.84
N PHE A 192 11.39 -2.85 -2.21
CA PHE A 192 12.62 -3.29 -2.87
C PHE A 192 12.55 -4.78 -3.23
N VAL A 193 12.02 -5.61 -2.33
CA VAL A 193 11.83 -7.06 -2.59
C VAL A 193 10.86 -7.27 -3.75
N HIS A 194 9.72 -6.56 -3.75
CA HIS A 194 8.74 -6.67 -4.81
C HIS A 194 9.29 -6.18 -6.15
N ARG A 195 10.01 -5.05 -6.16
CA ARG A 195 10.67 -4.52 -7.35
C ARG A 195 11.75 -5.45 -7.91
N ALA A 196 12.50 -6.12 -7.05
CA ALA A 196 13.46 -7.15 -7.48
C ALA A 196 12.73 -8.30 -8.18
N GLY A 197 11.61 -8.77 -7.64
CA GLY A 197 10.75 -9.77 -8.27
C GLY A 197 10.18 -9.31 -9.62
N GLU A 198 9.69 -8.07 -9.70
CA GLU A 198 9.18 -7.47 -10.94
C GLU A 198 10.28 -7.33 -12.00
N THR A 199 11.49 -6.95 -11.60
CA THR A 199 12.66 -6.84 -12.48
C THR A 199 13.10 -8.21 -12.99
N ALA A 200 13.12 -9.22 -12.12
CA ALA A 200 13.37 -10.60 -12.51
C ALA A 200 12.34 -11.06 -13.55
N LEU A 201 11.05 -10.89 -13.28
CA LEU A 201 9.96 -11.23 -14.21
C LEU A 201 10.12 -10.59 -15.59
N ILE A 202 10.45 -9.30 -15.63
CA ILE A 202 10.59 -8.55 -16.89
C ILE A 202 11.82 -9.00 -17.68
N THR A 203 12.89 -9.42 -16.98
CA THR A 203 14.14 -9.86 -17.58
C THR A 203 14.05 -11.28 -18.15
N THR A 204 13.45 -12.20 -17.39
CA THR A 204 13.39 -13.63 -17.74
C THR A 204 12.07 -14.04 -18.40
N GLY A 205 11.02 -13.23 -18.26
CA GLY A 205 9.66 -13.51 -18.71
C GLY A 205 8.82 -14.33 -17.72
N HIS A 206 9.44 -14.96 -16.71
CA HIS A 206 8.78 -15.77 -15.67
C HIS A 206 9.55 -15.71 -14.35
N ILE A 207 8.85 -15.95 -13.22
CA ILE A 207 9.50 -16.17 -11.92
C ILE A 207 9.28 -17.63 -11.54
N GLU A 208 10.35 -18.34 -11.20
CA GLU A 208 10.31 -19.72 -10.72
C GLU A 208 10.66 -19.79 -9.22
N PRO A 209 9.94 -20.59 -8.40
CA PRO A 209 8.71 -21.30 -8.77
C PRO A 209 7.54 -20.34 -9.00
N VAL A 210 6.67 -20.69 -9.95
CA VAL A 210 5.50 -19.88 -10.28
C VAL A 210 4.54 -19.84 -9.10
N SER A 211 4.26 -18.64 -8.60
CA SER A 211 3.33 -18.42 -7.49
C SER A 211 2.14 -17.57 -7.94
N ILE A 212 0.94 -17.93 -7.47
CA ILE A 212 -0.27 -17.12 -7.68
C ILE A 212 -0.22 -15.87 -6.81
N LEU A 213 0.40 -15.94 -5.64
CA LEU A 213 0.47 -14.82 -4.71
C LEU A 213 1.30 -13.69 -5.33
N TYR A 214 0.76 -12.46 -5.29
CA TYR A 214 1.38 -11.23 -5.83
C TYR A 214 1.46 -11.11 -7.37
N SER A 215 1.25 -12.21 -8.09
CA SER A 215 1.34 -12.27 -9.57
C SER A 215 0.50 -11.21 -10.29
N GLY A 216 -0.65 -10.81 -9.73
CA GLY A 216 -1.49 -9.75 -10.30
C GLY A 216 -0.81 -8.39 -10.34
N GLN A 217 -0.08 -8.02 -9.28
CA GLN A 217 0.69 -6.76 -9.27
C GLN A 217 1.86 -6.86 -10.24
N TYR A 218 2.64 -7.94 -10.17
CA TYR A 218 3.86 -8.07 -10.98
C TYR A 218 3.55 -8.09 -12.48
N ALA A 219 2.50 -8.80 -12.89
CA ALA A 219 2.04 -8.81 -14.27
C ALA A 219 1.55 -7.42 -14.73
N LEU A 220 0.87 -6.66 -13.85
CA LEU A 220 0.46 -5.29 -14.16
C LEU A 220 1.66 -4.35 -14.30
N VAL A 221 2.63 -4.40 -13.37
CA VAL A 221 3.84 -3.58 -13.44
C VAL A 221 4.64 -3.90 -14.69
N GLY A 222 4.84 -5.19 -15.01
CA GLY A 222 5.48 -5.62 -16.25
C GLY A 222 4.75 -5.15 -17.51
N ALA A 223 3.42 -5.27 -17.55
CA ALA A 223 2.63 -4.76 -18.67
C ALA A 223 2.78 -3.24 -18.82
N LEU A 224 2.72 -2.48 -17.73
CA LEU A 224 2.92 -1.03 -17.77
C LEU A 224 4.33 -0.66 -18.20
N HIS A 225 5.37 -1.36 -17.74
CA HIS A 225 6.75 -1.20 -18.20
C HIS A 225 6.84 -1.36 -19.72
N PHE A 226 6.33 -2.46 -20.28
CA PHE A 226 6.41 -2.68 -21.73
C PHE A 226 5.52 -1.71 -22.54
N LEU A 227 4.35 -1.31 -22.05
CA LEU A 227 3.46 -0.41 -22.78
C LEU A 227 3.93 1.05 -22.74
N THR A 228 4.49 1.49 -21.62
CA THR A 228 4.89 2.89 -21.41
C THR A 228 6.38 3.13 -21.61
N GLN A 229 7.21 2.09 -21.54
CA GLN A 229 8.68 2.17 -21.54
C GLN A 229 9.26 2.92 -20.33
N LEU A 230 8.45 3.15 -19.28
CA LEU A 230 8.94 3.63 -17.98
C LEU A 230 9.73 2.52 -17.28
N SER A 231 10.75 2.88 -16.50
CA SER A 231 11.49 1.88 -15.72
C SER A 231 10.59 1.18 -14.70
N VAL A 232 10.91 -0.07 -14.37
CA VAL A 232 10.19 -0.87 -13.36
C VAL A 232 10.09 -0.09 -12.06
N THR A 233 11.21 0.46 -11.60
CA THR A 233 11.32 1.33 -10.43
C THR A 233 10.32 2.50 -10.47
N PHE A 234 10.20 3.19 -11.60
CA PHE A 234 9.29 4.31 -11.72
C PHE A 234 7.82 3.86 -11.68
N VAL A 235 7.49 2.78 -12.40
CA VAL A 235 6.13 2.22 -12.40
C VAL A 235 5.74 1.78 -10.98
N ASP A 236 6.57 0.99 -10.32
CA ASP A 236 6.37 0.53 -8.94
C ASP A 236 6.18 1.70 -7.97
N MET A 237 7.13 2.64 -7.90
CA MET A 237 7.07 3.77 -6.96
C MET A 237 5.80 4.61 -7.09
N TRP A 238 5.30 4.81 -8.32
CA TRP A 238 4.17 5.70 -8.59
C TRP A 238 2.82 5.00 -8.74
N LEU A 239 2.79 3.66 -8.87
CA LEU A 239 1.55 2.90 -9.05
C LEU A 239 0.55 3.19 -7.93
N LEU A 240 0.93 2.97 -6.65
CA LEU A 240 0.02 3.17 -5.54
C LEU A 240 -0.29 4.65 -5.29
N PRO A 241 0.66 5.61 -5.21
CA PRO A 241 0.32 7.01 -4.95
C PRO A 241 -0.64 7.60 -5.99
N LEU A 242 -0.50 7.23 -7.26
CA LEU A 242 -1.44 7.63 -8.32
C LEU A 242 -2.80 6.93 -8.16
N PHE A 243 -2.81 5.63 -7.89
CA PHE A 243 -4.06 4.90 -7.65
C PHE A 243 -4.81 5.43 -6.41
N ALA A 244 -4.11 5.64 -5.30
CA ALA A 244 -4.64 6.14 -4.04
C ALA A 244 -5.09 7.61 -4.10
N SER A 245 -4.53 8.42 -5.00
CA SER A 245 -5.01 9.79 -5.20
C SER A 245 -6.25 9.87 -6.09
N ILE A 246 -6.41 8.97 -7.06
CA ILE A 246 -7.52 9.00 -8.03
C ILE A 246 -8.71 8.15 -7.57
N PHE A 247 -8.47 6.91 -7.15
CA PHE A 247 -9.53 5.93 -6.94
C PHE A 247 -10.43 6.25 -5.74
N PRO A 248 -9.91 6.48 -4.51
CA PRO A 248 -10.75 6.75 -3.35
C PRO A 248 -11.67 7.99 -3.50
N PRO A 249 -11.22 9.16 -4.00
CA PRO A 249 -12.13 10.29 -4.20
C PRO A 249 -13.26 10.02 -5.18
N LEU A 250 -12.96 9.33 -6.29
CA LEU A 250 -13.96 8.95 -7.28
C LEU A 250 -14.90 7.87 -6.76
N ALA A 251 -14.37 6.83 -6.10
CA ALA A 251 -15.13 5.76 -5.50
C ALA A 251 -16.08 6.28 -4.41
N ALA A 252 -15.60 7.18 -3.55
CA ALA A 252 -16.40 7.84 -2.54
C ALA A 252 -17.53 8.66 -3.16
N TYR A 253 -17.23 9.53 -4.14
CA TYR A 253 -18.26 10.32 -4.79
C TYR A 253 -19.31 9.45 -5.50
N VAL A 254 -18.87 8.51 -6.34
CA VAL A 254 -19.77 7.65 -7.13
C VAL A 254 -20.60 6.74 -6.23
N GLY A 255 -19.96 6.11 -5.25
CA GLY A 255 -20.60 5.26 -4.25
C GLY A 255 -21.63 6.00 -3.43
N LEU A 256 -21.28 7.19 -2.90
CA LEU A 256 -22.21 8.01 -2.11
C LEU A 256 -23.38 8.52 -2.96
N ARG A 257 -23.10 9.09 -4.13
CA ARG A 257 -24.13 9.72 -4.98
C ARG A 257 -25.12 8.71 -5.56
N HIS A 258 -24.62 7.55 -6.01
CA HIS A 258 -25.39 6.60 -6.80
C HIS A 258 -25.71 5.30 -6.06
N GLY A 259 -24.90 4.90 -5.08
CA GLY A 259 -25.14 3.72 -4.25
C GLY A 259 -25.91 4.06 -2.97
N TRP A 260 -25.37 5.01 -2.20
CA TRP A 260 -26.01 5.49 -0.96
C TRP A 260 -27.09 6.55 -1.19
N ASN A 261 -27.29 7.02 -2.43
CA ASN A 261 -28.26 8.06 -2.78
C ASN A 261 -28.12 9.34 -1.93
N ILE A 262 -26.88 9.73 -1.64
CA ILE A 262 -26.55 10.95 -0.91
C ILE A 262 -26.56 12.15 -1.88
N ASP A 263 -26.93 13.32 -1.38
CA ASP A 263 -26.90 14.58 -2.13
C ASP A 263 -25.51 14.84 -2.74
N GLU A 264 -25.49 15.42 -3.94
CA GLU A 264 -24.27 15.66 -4.69
C GLU A 264 -23.25 16.49 -3.91
N ARG A 265 -23.70 17.51 -3.17
CA ARG A 265 -22.79 18.38 -2.40
C ARG A 265 -22.06 17.59 -1.33
N VAL A 266 -22.76 16.68 -0.65
CA VAL A 266 -22.19 15.86 0.42
C VAL A 266 -21.29 14.76 -0.15
N ALA A 267 -21.72 14.14 -1.25
CA ALA A 267 -20.95 13.09 -1.91
C ALA A 267 -19.54 13.56 -2.31
N ARG A 268 -19.38 14.84 -2.68
CA ARG A 268 -18.06 15.42 -2.99
C ARG A 268 -17.09 15.47 -1.83
N PHE A 269 -17.56 15.44 -0.58
CA PHE A 269 -16.70 15.41 0.61
C PHE A 269 -16.26 14.02 1.05
N GLY A 270 -16.78 12.95 0.41
CA GLY A 270 -16.53 11.59 0.83
C GLY A 270 -15.05 11.20 0.89
N TRP A 271 -14.20 11.83 0.07
CA TRP A 271 -12.75 11.58 0.06
C TRP A 271 -12.07 11.94 1.38
N VAL A 272 -12.53 12.96 2.11
CA VAL A 272 -11.90 13.33 3.39
C VAL A 272 -12.06 12.23 4.42
N ALA A 273 -13.13 11.42 4.31
CA ALA A 273 -13.32 10.30 5.20
C ALA A 273 -12.12 9.34 5.11
N THR A 274 -11.49 9.15 3.94
CA THR A 274 -10.31 8.27 3.79
C THR A 274 -9.05 8.82 4.46
N LEU A 275 -9.06 10.09 4.88
CA LEU A 275 -8.00 10.72 5.68
C LEU A 275 -8.33 10.76 7.18
N PHE A 276 -9.47 10.19 7.59
CA PHE A 276 -9.92 10.25 8.98
C PHE A 276 -9.19 9.27 9.90
N ILE A 277 -8.37 8.37 9.36
CA ILE A 277 -7.49 7.45 10.10
C ILE A 277 -6.10 7.54 9.43
N PRO A 278 -4.98 7.44 10.18
CA PRO A 278 -3.65 7.37 9.58
C PRO A 278 -3.60 6.35 8.44
N PHE A 279 -3.13 6.77 7.28
CA PHE A 279 -3.23 6.07 6.00
C PHE A 279 -1.86 5.66 5.47
N MET A 280 -0.95 5.23 6.35
CA MET A 280 0.40 4.77 5.97
C MET A 280 0.38 3.76 4.82
N LEU A 281 -0.60 2.85 4.82
CA LEU A 281 -0.81 1.83 3.78
C LEU A 281 -1.26 2.38 2.41
N PHE A 282 -1.39 3.70 2.25
CA PHE A 282 -1.70 4.34 0.97
C PHE A 282 -0.44 4.90 0.28
N THR A 283 0.71 4.86 0.96
CA THR A 283 1.86 5.71 0.61
C THR A 283 2.92 5.00 -0.22
N PHE A 284 2.95 3.66 -0.27
CA PHE A 284 3.97 2.92 -1.01
C PHE A 284 3.42 1.63 -1.61
N THR A 285 3.92 1.28 -2.79
CA THR A 285 3.43 0.12 -3.55
C THR A 285 3.97 -1.19 -2.98
N VAL A 286 3.05 -2.03 -2.53
CA VAL A 286 3.22 -3.47 -2.30
C VAL A 286 1.87 -4.14 -2.59
N PRO A 287 1.81 -5.45 -2.88
CA PRO A 287 0.57 -6.10 -3.30
C PRO A 287 -0.59 -5.93 -2.30
N PHE A 288 -0.25 -5.93 -1.01
CA PHE A 288 -1.22 -5.68 0.07
C PHE A 288 -1.77 -4.24 0.05
N THR A 289 -0.94 -3.22 -0.11
CA THR A 289 -1.36 -1.81 -0.02
C THR A 289 -2.22 -1.40 -1.21
N VAL A 290 -1.96 -1.94 -2.40
CA VAL A 290 -2.86 -1.78 -3.57
C VAL A 290 -4.25 -2.34 -3.26
N THR A 291 -4.30 -3.54 -2.68
CA THR A 291 -5.56 -4.16 -2.25
C THR A 291 -6.25 -3.36 -1.14
N TYR A 292 -5.47 -2.80 -0.20
CA TYR A 292 -5.99 -1.99 0.91
C TYR A 292 -6.65 -0.69 0.41
N VAL A 293 -6.04 0.00 -0.55
CA VAL A 293 -6.62 1.19 -1.19
C VAL A 293 -7.88 0.83 -1.98
N PHE A 294 -7.87 -0.30 -2.69
CA PHE A 294 -9.08 -0.79 -3.36
C PHE A 294 -10.20 -1.08 -2.35
N PHE A 295 -9.88 -1.77 -1.25
CA PHE A 295 -10.79 -2.06 -0.16
C PHE A 295 -11.41 -0.77 0.42
N ALA A 296 -10.60 0.26 0.70
CA ALA A 296 -11.10 1.53 1.20
C ALA A 296 -12.12 2.19 0.24
N GLY A 297 -11.87 2.16 -1.07
CA GLY A 297 -12.86 2.62 -2.06
C GLY A 297 -14.08 1.70 -2.17
N ALA A 298 -13.89 0.38 -2.06
CA ALA A 298 -14.95 -0.62 -2.12
C ALA A 298 -16.02 -0.43 -1.03
N LEU A 299 -15.63 0.05 0.15
CA LEU A 299 -16.55 0.40 1.24
C LEU A 299 -17.56 1.50 0.85
N PHE A 300 -17.21 2.38 -0.09
CA PHE A 300 -18.18 3.34 -0.65
C PHE A 300 -19.01 2.74 -1.77
N LEU A 301 -18.42 1.83 -2.56
CA LEU A 301 -19.02 1.30 -3.78
C LEU A 301 -20.00 0.15 -3.55
N PHE A 302 -19.90 -0.60 -2.44
CA PHE A 302 -20.68 -1.83 -2.28
C PHE A 302 -22.20 -1.67 -2.46
N PRO A 303 -22.87 -0.55 -2.09
CA PRO A 303 -24.29 -0.40 -2.35
C PRO A 303 -24.66 -0.37 -3.84
N LEU A 304 -23.72 -0.03 -4.73
CA LEU A 304 -23.95 -0.11 -6.17
C LEU A 304 -24.18 -1.56 -6.64
N ALA A 305 -23.65 -2.55 -5.91
CA ALA A 305 -23.83 -3.97 -6.21
C ALA A 305 -25.28 -4.47 -6.02
N GLN A 306 -26.24 -3.60 -5.70
CA GLN A 306 -27.67 -3.95 -5.71
C GLN A 306 -28.18 -4.39 -7.11
N THR A 307 -27.54 -3.92 -8.18
CA THR A 307 -27.89 -4.30 -9.57
C THR A 307 -26.95 -5.38 -10.07
N THR A 308 -27.46 -6.37 -10.83
CA THR A 308 -26.63 -7.47 -11.38
C THR A 308 -25.46 -6.96 -12.22
N LYS A 309 -25.68 -5.91 -13.05
CA LYS A 309 -24.62 -5.34 -13.90
C LYS A 309 -23.49 -4.72 -13.06
N SER A 310 -23.82 -3.86 -12.09
CA SER A 310 -22.81 -3.23 -11.24
C SER A 310 -22.13 -4.23 -10.31
N ALA A 311 -22.89 -5.22 -9.80
CA ALA A 311 -22.34 -6.32 -9.01
C ALA A 311 -21.30 -7.11 -9.80
N ALA A 312 -21.58 -7.49 -11.04
CA ALA A 312 -20.63 -8.22 -11.89
C ALA A 312 -19.32 -7.45 -12.10
N ILE A 313 -19.39 -6.14 -12.28
CA ILE A 313 -18.21 -5.28 -12.47
C ILE A 313 -17.39 -5.17 -11.19
N LEU A 314 -18.05 -4.93 -10.06
CA LEU A 314 -17.39 -4.82 -8.76
C LEU A 314 -16.79 -6.16 -8.33
N ILE A 315 -17.47 -7.27 -8.61
CA ILE A 315 -16.97 -8.64 -8.41
C ILE A 315 -15.74 -8.88 -9.28
N LEU A 316 -15.77 -8.55 -10.57
CA LEU A 316 -14.60 -8.66 -11.46
C LEU A 316 -13.40 -7.88 -10.92
N ALA A 317 -13.64 -6.65 -10.43
CA ALA A 317 -12.59 -5.83 -9.84
C ALA A 317 -12.02 -6.45 -8.54
N ALA A 318 -12.88 -6.93 -7.63
CA ALA A 318 -12.45 -7.61 -6.41
C ALA A 318 -11.71 -8.92 -6.71
N THR A 319 -12.16 -9.71 -7.70
CA THR A 319 -11.47 -10.92 -8.16
C THR A 319 -10.10 -10.60 -8.73
N THR A 320 -9.95 -9.49 -9.45
CA THR A 320 -8.64 -9.01 -9.92
C THR A 320 -7.71 -8.77 -8.73
N MET A 321 -8.19 -8.12 -7.66
CA MET A 321 -7.41 -7.85 -6.46
C MET A 321 -7.03 -9.12 -5.68
N CYS A 322 -7.75 -10.23 -5.81
CA CYS A 322 -7.36 -11.51 -5.19
C CYS A 322 -6.00 -12.00 -5.68
N PHE A 323 -5.60 -11.65 -6.90
CA PHE A 323 -4.29 -11.96 -7.47
C PHE A 323 -3.19 -10.97 -7.04
N PHE A 324 -3.57 -9.82 -6.46
CA PHE A 324 -2.62 -8.91 -5.80
C PHE A 324 -2.39 -9.43 -4.39
N HIS A 325 -3.44 -9.45 -3.56
CA HIS A 325 -3.34 -9.95 -2.20
C HIS A 325 -4.70 -10.44 -1.67
N PRO A 326 -4.85 -11.73 -1.31
CA PRO A 326 -6.16 -12.28 -0.96
C PRO A 326 -6.69 -11.80 0.40
N LEU A 327 -5.81 -11.41 1.32
CA LEU A 327 -6.14 -11.05 2.72
C LEU A 327 -7.32 -10.08 2.87
N LEU A 328 -7.43 -9.07 2.00
CA LEU A 328 -8.58 -8.14 1.99
C LEU A 328 -9.42 -8.25 0.72
N ALA A 329 -8.86 -8.73 -0.39
CA ALA A 329 -9.60 -8.88 -1.63
C ALA A 329 -10.74 -9.90 -1.51
N VAL A 330 -10.51 -11.03 -0.83
CA VAL A 330 -11.55 -12.06 -0.64
C VAL A 330 -12.68 -11.57 0.26
N PRO A 331 -12.42 -10.96 1.45
CA PRO A 331 -13.46 -10.28 2.21
C PRO A 331 -14.23 -9.22 1.40
N THR A 332 -13.55 -8.45 0.55
CA THR A 332 -14.19 -7.43 -0.31
C THR A 332 -15.10 -8.05 -1.37
N LEU A 333 -14.65 -9.14 -2.00
CA LEU A 333 -15.45 -9.92 -2.95
C LEU A 333 -16.75 -10.41 -2.29
N LEU A 334 -16.64 -10.94 -1.07
CA LEU A 334 -17.80 -11.37 -0.28
C LEU A 334 -18.72 -10.21 0.07
N LEU A 335 -18.20 -9.01 0.36
CA LEU A 335 -19.02 -7.82 0.61
C LEU A 335 -19.88 -7.44 -0.61
N PHE A 336 -19.31 -7.45 -1.82
CA PHE A 336 -20.08 -7.18 -3.04
C PHE A 336 -21.12 -8.26 -3.32
N ALA A 337 -20.77 -9.54 -3.14
CA ALA A 337 -21.70 -10.64 -3.29
C ALA A 337 -22.85 -10.56 -2.26
N ALA A 338 -22.54 -10.28 -1.00
CA ALA A 338 -23.52 -10.13 0.07
C ALA A 338 -24.46 -8.93 -0.18
N SER A 339 -23.91 -7.81 -0.66
CA SER A 339 -24.73 -6.65 -1.04
C SER A 339 -25.70 -6.99 -2.18
N TRP A 340 -25.26 -7.73 -3.20
CA TRP A 340 -26.14 -8.20 -4.27
C TRP A 340 -27.22 -9.18 -3.77
N LEU A 341 -26.85 -10.12 -2.89
CA LEU A 341 -27.76 -11.13 -2.33
C LEU A 341 -28.77 -10.54 -1.33
N ALA A 342 -28.42 -9.48 -0.59
CA ALA A 342 -29.30 -8.83 0.39
C ALA A 342 -30.56 -8.19 -0.23
N HIS A 343 -30.58 -8.03 -1.56
CA HIS A 343 -31.77 -7.61 -2.31
C HIS A 343 -32.65 -8.78 -2.76
N ARG A 344 -32.14 -10.02 -2.69
CA ARG A 344 -32.81 -11.24 -3.17
C ARG A 344 -33.24 -12.17 -2.04
N LEU A 345 -32.55 -12.11 -0.90
CA LEU A 345 -32.80 -12.91 0.29
C LEU A 345 -33.31 -12.06 1.45
N SER A 346 -33.77 -12.71 2.52
CA SER A 346 -34.11 -12.01 3.76
C SER A 346 -32.84 -11.43 4.39
N LEU A 347 -32.95 -10.24 5.00
CA LEU A 347 -31.80 -9.53 5.57
C LEU A 347 -31.05 -10.40 6.59
N TRP A 348 -31.78 -11.16 7.42
CA TRP A 348 -31.18 -12.04 8.43
C TRP A 348 -30.34 -13.16 7.83
N VAL A 349 -30.82 -13.82 6.76
CA VAL A 349 -30.06 -14.88 6.09
C VAL A 349 -28.82 -14.30 5.43
N SER A 350 -28.94 -13.15 4.75
CA SER A 350 -27.79 -12.47 4.14
C SER A 350 -26.76 -12.04 5.18
N VAL A 351 -27.18 -11.45 6.30
CA VAL A 351 -26.27 -11.04 7.39
C VAL A 351 -25.59 -12.25 8.02
N ALA A 352 -26.35 -13.28 8.43
CA ALA A 352 -25.80 -14.45 9.10
C ALA A 352 -24.81 -15.21 8.20
N SER A 353 -25.17 -15.47 6.95
CA SER A 353 -24.27 -16.12 5.99
C SER A 353 -23.02 -15.27 5.72
N PHE A 354 -23.16 -13.95 5.59
CA PHE A 354 -22.03 -13.07 5.36
C PHE A 354 -21.05 -13.00 6.54
N VAL A 355 -21.54 -12.99 7.79
CA VAL A 355 -20.68 -13.10 8.98
C VAL A 355 -19.86 -14.39 8.94
N VAL A 356 -20.52 -15.53 8.72
CA VAL A 356 -19.86 -16.85 8.70
C VAL A 356 -18.83 -16.93 7.58
N LEU A 357 -19.20 -16.54 6.35
CA LEU A 357 -18.29 -16.58 5.20
C LEU A 357 -17.08 -15.67 5.41
N THR A 358 -17.29 -14.46 5.93
CA THR A 358 -16.19 -13.53 6.22
C THR A 358 -15.28 -14.07 7.32
N ALA A 359 -15.85 -14.61 8.40
CA ALA A 359 -15.08 -15.16 9.52
C ALA A 359 -14.16 -16.31 9.09
N LEU A 360 -14.59 -17.12 8.11
CA LEU A 360 -13.85 -18.30 7.67
C LEU A 360 -12.94 -18.06 6.47
N CYS A 361 -13.15 -17.02 5.66
CA CYS A 361 -12.48 -16.90 4.36
C CYS A 361 -10.95 -16.84 4.43
N VAL A 362 -10.36 -15.97 5.25
CA VAL A 362 -8.89 -15.89 5.39
C VAL A 362 -8.32 -17.08 6.16
N PRO A 363 -8.88 -17.51 7.33
CA PRO A 363 -8.42 -18.73 7.99
C PRO A 363 -8.43 -19.95 7.06
N ALA A 364 -9.45 -20.12 6.22
CA ALA A 364 -9.49 -21.22 5.25
C ALA A 364 -8.35 -21.13 4.22
N LEU A 365 -8.02 -19.93 3.72
CA LEU A 365 -6.91 -19.74 2.79
C LEU A 365 -5.56 -20.04 3.46
N LEU A 366 -5.35 -19.56 4.69
CA LEU A 366 -4.14 -19.84 5.45
C LEU A 366 -4.02 -21.31 5.84
N PHE A 367 -5.14 -21.98 6.10
CA PHE A 367 -5.19 -23.41 6.34
C PHE A 367 -4.68 -24.19 5.13
N VAL A 368 -5.17 -23.87 3.94
CA VAL A 368 -4.69 -24.47 2.68
C VAL A 368 -3.20 -24.17 2.46
N TYR A 369 -2.75 -22.94 2.73
CA TYR A 369 -1.35 -22.55 2.61
C TYR A 369 -0.43 -23.35 3.56
N GLN A 370 -0.82 -23.50 4.82
CA GLN A 370 -0.03 -24.24 5.81
C GLN A 370 0.05 -25.74 5.50
N MET A 371 -1.08 -26.33 5.07
CA MET A 371 -1.09 -27.72 4.59
C MET A 371 -0.14 -27.92 3.41
N GLY A 372 -0.10 -26.98 2.46
CA GLY A 372 0.83 -27.00 1.34
C GLY A 372 2.31 -26.93 1.76
N ASN A 373 2.60 -26.30 2.90
CA ASN A 373 3.94 -26.20 3.48
C ASN A 373 4.24 -27.27 4.55
N GLY A 374 3.37 -28.25 4.73
CA GLY A 374 3.55 -29.33 5.71
C GLY A 374 3.45 -28.90 7.18
N VAL A 375 2.88 -27.73 7.46
CA VAL A 375 2.68 -27.22 8.83
C VAL A 375 1.33 -27.69 9.37
N SER A 376 1.35 -28.42 10.48
CA SER A 376 0.12 -28.84 11.17
C SER A 376 -0.52 -27.69 11.94
N ILE A 377 -1.85 -27.68 12.00
CA ILE A 377 -2.61 -26.64 12.71
C ILE A 377 -3.22 -27.25 13.96
N ASP A 378 -2.87 -26.67 15.11
CA ASP A 378 -3.47 -27.04 16.39
C ASP A 378 -4.70 -26.17 16.67
N PHE A 379 -5.87 -26.75 16.47
CA PHE A 379 -7.15 -26.08 16.74
C PHE A 379 -7.39 -25.80 18.23
N SER A 380 -6.67 -26.45 19.15
CA SER A 380 -6.76 -26.14 20.57
C SER A 380 -6.29 -24.70 20.87
N ASN A 381 -5.43 -24.13 20.03
CA ASN A 381 -4.97 -22.75 20.15
C ASN A 381 -6.09 -21.71 20.00
N LEU A 382 -7.23 -22.06 19.38
CA LEU A 382 -8.43 -21.19 19.39
C LEU A 382 -8.89 -20.87 20.81
N VAL A 383 -8.63 -21.73 21.79
CA VAL A 383 -9.05 -21.51 23.18
C VAL A 383 -7.86 -21.05 24.02
N TRP A 384 -6.69 -21.64 23.81
CA TRP A 384 -5.53 -21.40 24.68
C TRP A 384 -4.69 -20.18 24.31
N ASN A 385 -4.73 -19.73 23.05
CA ASN A 385 -3.91 -18.62 22.55
C ASN A 385 -4.69 -17.28 22.45
N VAL A 386 -5.73 -17.09 23.26
CA VAL A 386 -6.56 -15.86 23.25
C VAL A 386 -5.74 -14.60 23.50
N THR A 387 -4.64 -14.71 24.25
CA THR A 387 -3.73 -13.60 24.54
C THR A 387 -3.08 -13.04 23.28
N ALA A 388 -2.83 -13.86 22.24
CA ALA A 388 -2.33 -13.40 20.95
C ALA A 388 -3.31 -12.47 20.22
N PHE A 389 -4.63 -12.71 20.37
CA PHE A 389 -5.64 -11.79 19.85
C PHE A 389 -5.72 -10.50 20.68
N LEU A 390 -5.72 -10.62 22.01
CA LEU A 390 -5.82 -9.47 22.91
C LEU A 390 -4.60 -8.54 22.80
N SER A 391 -3.42 -9.08 22.52
CA SER A 391 -2.18 -8.31 22.35
C SER A 391 -2.23 -7.36 21.14
N LEU A 392 -3.05 -7.65 20.12
CA LEU A 392 -3.27 -6.76 18.97
C LEU A 392 -3.85 -5.40 19.39
N PHE A 393 -4.54 -5.35 20.53
CA PHE A 393 -5.13 -4.14 21.11
C PHE A 393 -4.26 -3.57 22.24
N ALA A 394 -2.98 -3.93 22.31
CA ALA A 394 -2.05 -3.28 23.22
C ALA A 394 -1.69 -1.88 22.70
N ASN A 395 -1.54 -0.90 23.59
CA ASN A 395 -1.08 0.43 23.23
C ASN A 395 0.45 0.48 23.11
N PRO A 396 1.03 0.55 21.90
CA PRO A 396 2.48 0.59 21.74
C PRO A 396 3.09 1.91 22.23
N PHE A 397 2.27 2.93 22.49
CA PHE A 397 2.67 4.26 22.96
C PHE A 397 2.41 4.45 24.47
N GLY A 398 2.08 3.38 25.19
CA GLY A 398 1.68 3.44 26.60
C GLY A 398 2.81 3.78 27.58
N SER A 399 4.08 3.68 27.17
CA SER A 399 5.22 4.01 28.01
C SER A 399 5.22 5.51 28.39
N TYR A 400 5.15 5.78 29.69
CA TYR A 400 5.25 7.13 30.24
C TYR A 400 6.73 7.46 30.45
N ASP A 401 7.19 8.55 29.82
CA ASP A 401 8.49 9.15 30.09
C ASP A 401 8.24 10.62 30.50
N PRO A 402 8.69 11.05 31.69
CA PRO A 402 8.43 12.40 32.20
C PRO A 402 9.04 13.52 31.33
N ARG A 403 9.97 13.21 30.42
CA ARG A 403 10.54 14.16 29.45
C ARG A 403 9.60 14.48 28.30
N ILE A 404 8.56 13.66 28.10
CA ILE A 404 7.60 13.83 27.01
C ILE A 404 6.54 14.84 27.44
N THR A 405 6.40 15.90 26.64
CA THR A 405 5.39 16.94 26.88
C THR A 405 3.97 16.37 26.86
N PHE A 406 3.09 16.97 27.67
CA PHE A 406 1.67 16.59 27.70
C PHE A 406 1.03 16.66 26.31
N SER A 407 1.32 17.70 25.53
CA SER A 407 0.80 17.87 24.16
C SER A 407 1.17 16.69 23.26
N LEU A 408 2.44 16.27 23.25
CA LEU A 408 2.89 15.14 22.45
C LEU A 408 2.25 13.83 22.94
N ASN A 409 2.14 13.64 24.26
CA ASN A 409 1.49 12.46 24.82
C ASN A 409 -0.01 12.41 24.46
N SER A 410 -0.71 13.54 24.49
CA SER A 410 -2.12 13.63 24.08
C SER A 410 -2.30 13.32 22.59
N LEU A 411 -1.39 13.80 21.73
CA LEU A 411 -1.44 13.51 20.29
C LEU A 411 -1.27 12.01 19.99
N TYR A 412 -0.34 11.32 20.65
CA TYR A 412 -0.17 9.87 20.48
C TYR A 412 -1.29 9.05 21.12
N THR A 413 -1.87 9.56 22.22
CA THR A 413 -3.08 8.98 22.80
C THR A 413 -4.25 9.09 21.83
N LEU A 414 -4.41 10.25 21.18
CA LEU A 414 -5.40 10.44 20.12
C LEU A 414 -5.13 9.49 18.95
N ARG A 415 -3.90 9.38 18.45
CA ARG A 415 -3.52 8.44 17.38
C ARG A 415 -3.96 7.00 17.70
N TYR A 416 -3.72 6.57 18.94
CA TYR A 416 -4.06 5.22 19.38
C TYR A 416 -5.57 4.98 19.48
N TRP A 417 -6.32 5.91 20.08
CA TRP A 417 -7.76 5.74 20.31
C TRP A 417 -8.63 6.16 19.12
N GLN A 418 -8.13 6.97 18.20
CA GLN A 418 -8.87 7.49 17.05
C GLN A 418 -9.56 6.39 16.22
N PRO A 419 -8.90 5.26 15.87
CA PRO A 419 -9.55 4.17 15.14
C PRO A 419 -10.70 3.52 15.93
N VAL A 420 -10.50 3.28 17.24
CA VAL A 420 -11.49 2.67 18.13
C VAL A 420 -12.69 3.60 18.34
N VAL A 421 -12.43 4.88 18.64
CA VAL A 421 -13.47 5.89 18.83
C VAL A 421 -14.28 6.09 17.56
N THR A 422 -13.62 6.13 16.39
CA THR A 422 -14.32 6.24 15.09
C THR A 422 -15.24 5.03 14.87
N LEU A 423 -14.74 3.82 15.14
CA LEU A 423 -15.55 2.61 15.04
C LEU A 423 -16.77 2.65 15.96
N LEU A 424 -16.57 2.96 17.24
CA LEU A 424 -17.65 3.00 18.24
C LEU A 424 -18.69 4.09 17.95
N LEU A 425 -18.24 5.30 17.59
CA LEU A 425 -19.15 6.40 17.25
C LEU A 425 -20.02 6.04 16.04
N MET A 426 -19.44 5.42 15.02
CA MET A 426 -20.19 5.05 13.81
C MET A 426 -21.18 3.91 14.06
N LEU A 427 -20.81 2.94 14.91
CA LEU A 427 -21.73 1.89 15.35
C LEU A 427 -22.87 2.45 16.22
N ALA A 428 -22.58 3.43 17.09
CA ALA A 428 -23.59 4.09 17.90
C ALA A 428 -24.59 4.90 17.07
N LEU A 429 -24.15 5.44 15.92
CA LEU A 429 -25.01 6.18 14.99
C LEU A 429 -25.78 5.27 14.02
N ALA A 430 -25.38 3.99 13.89
CA ALA A 430 -25.98 3.00 13.00
C ALA A 430 -27.51 2.83 13.11
N PRO A 431 -28.11 2.76 14.32
CA PRO A 431 -29.55 2.58 14.48
C PRO A 431 -30.39 3.75 13.95
N PHE A 432 -29.80 4.95 13.85
CA PHE A 432 -30.50 6.15 13.39
C PHE A 432 -30.58 6.23 11.85
N TRP A 433 -29.97 5.30 11.12
CA TRP A 433 -29.90 5.30 9.65
C TRP A 433 -30.93 4.38 8.99
N THR A 434 -32.21 4.62 9.33
CA THR A 434 -33.37 3.84 8.85
C THR A 434 -33.45 3.74 7.32
N THR A 435 -33.07 4.78 6.59
CA THR A 435 -33.08 4.83 5.12
C THR A 435 -32.11 3.85 4.46
N HIS A 436 -31.04 3.44 5.15
CA HIS A 436 -29.99 2.56 4.61
C HIS A 436 -29.77 1.31 5.46
N ARG A 437 -30.83 0.86 6.17
CA ARG A 437 -30.76 -0.23 7.16
C ARG A 437 -30.04 -1.48 6.66
N LYS A 438 -30.27 -1.91 5.40
CA LYS A 438 -29.62 -3.10 4.83
C LYS A 438 -28.10 -2.93 4.70
N HIS A 439 -27.66 -1.82 4.12
CA HIS A 439 -26.23 -1.53 3.93
C HIS A 439 -25.50 -1.38 5.27
N VAL A 440 -26.13 -0.70 6.23
CA VAL A 440 -25.60 -0.55 7.58
C VAL A 440 -25.50 -1.90 8.28
N ALA A 441 -26.54 -2.74 8.18
CA ALA A 441 -26.50 -4.09 8.75
C ALA A 441 -25.40 -4.96 8.13
N LEU A 442 -25.14 -4.84 6.82
CA LEU A 442 -24.03 -5.52 6.16
C LEU A 442 -22.67 -5.02 6.65
N LEU A 443 -22.48 -3.72 6.88
CA LEU A 443 -21.23 -3.19 7.44
C LEU A 443 -20.99 -3.68 8.87
N VAL A 444 -22.03 -3.71 9.72
CA VAL A 444 -21.94 -4.27 11.07
C VAL A 444 -21.59 -5.76 11.00
N ALA A 445 -22.28 -6.51 10.14
CA ALA A 445 -21.96 -7.92 9.87
C ALA A 445 -20.51 -8.10 9.40
N PHE A 446 -20.02 -7.16 8.59
CA PHE A 446 -18.66 -7.19 8.08
C PHE A 446 -17.63 -6.98 9.20
N VAL A 447 -17.84 -6.00 10.08
CA VAL A 447 -16.99 -5.77 11.27
C VAL A 447 -16.95 -7.02 12.13
N VAL A 448 -18.11 -7.62 12.43
CA VAL A 448 -18.17 -8.84 13.26
C VAL A 448 -17.46 -10.01 12.59
N GLY A 449 -17.72 -10.24 11.30
CA GLY A 449 -17.06 -11.29 10.52
C GLY A 449 -15.54 -11.10 10.45
N MET A 450 -15.07 -9.88 10.22
CA MET A 450 -13.64 -9.55 10.19
C MET A 450 -12.98 -9.65 11.56
N LEU A 451 -13.67 -9.33 12.66
CA LEU A 451 -13.16 -9.55 14.02
C LEU A 451 -12.95 -11.04 14.31
N LEU A 452 -13.93 -11.89 13.96
CA LEU A 452 -13.82 -13.34 14.09
C LEU A 452 -12.72 -13.92 13.17
N CYS A 453 -12.60 -13.38 11.96
CA CYS A 453 -11.52 -13.69 11.04
C CYS A 453 -10.15 -13.34 11.66
N THR A 454 -10.01 -12.14 12.21
CA THR A 454 -8.77 -11.68 12.86
C THR A 454 -8.42 -12.54 14.06
N TYR A 455 -9.41 -12.90 14.88
CA TYR A 455 -9.27 -13.84 15.97
C TYR A 455 -8.68 -15.16 15.49
N GLY A 456 -9.34 -15.82 14.52
CA GLY A 456 -8.86 -17.08 13.95
C GLY A 456 -7.45 -16.98 13.38
N VAL A 457 -7.13 -15.89 12.66
CA VAL A 457 -5.78 -15.66 12.13
C VAL A 457 -4.73 -15.55 13.25
N SER A 458 -5.00 -14.75 14.28
CA SER A 458 -4.06 -14.50 15.37
C SER A 458 -3.83 -15.69 16.30
N THR A 459 -4.81 -16.60 16.44
CA THR A 459 -4.72 -17.71 17.39
C THR A 459 -4.26 -19.00 16.75
N LEU A 460 -4.63 -19.28 15.49
CA LEU A 460 -4.42 -20.60 14.86
C LEU A 460 -3.09 -20.74 14.12
N PHE A 461 -2.54 -19.65 13.58
CA PHE A 461 -1.48 -19.74 12.58
C PHE A 461 -0.15 -19.16 13.10
N THR A 462 0.92 -19.89 12.82
CA THR A 462 2.31 -19.44 12.97
C THR A 462 3.04 -19.67 11.66
N PHE A 463 3.84 -18.71 11.22
CA PHE A 463 4.47 -18.70 9.91
C PHE A 463 5.95 -19.06 10.04
N LYS A 464 6.36 -20.15 9.38
CA LYS A 464 7.78 -20.52 9.28
C LYS A 464 8.55 -19.41 8.55
N GLY A 465 9.75 -19.09 9.02
CA GLY A 465 10.61 -18.07 8.39
C GLY A 465 10.21 -16.62 8.67
N ILE A 466 9.28 -16.39 9.60
CA ILE A 466 8.95 -15.07 10.15
C ILE A 466 9.46 -14.98 11.59
N ILE A 467 10.13 -13.91 11.97
CA ILE A 467 10.58 -13.70 13.36
C ILE A 467 9.42 -13.59 14.35
N SER A 468 9.66 -13.95 15.60
CA SER A 468 8.63 -14.07 16.65
C SER A 468 7.79 -12.79 16.85
N HIS A 469 8.38 -11.61 16.71
CA HIS A 469 7.67 -10.35 16.88
C HIS A 469 6.86 -9.90 15.65
N GLU A 470 7.08 -10.50 14.47
CA GLU A 470 6.33 -10.21 13.23
C GLU A 470 5.23 -11.25 12.94
N GLN A 471 5.12 -12.31 13.75
CA GLN A 471 4.13 -13.40 13.57
C GLN A 471 2.68 -12.91 13.47
N HIS A 472 2.37 -11.77 14.09
CA HIS A 472 1.02 -11.22 14.17
C HIS A 472 0.70 -10.18 13.09
N GLU A 473 1.63 -9.88 12.16
CA GLU A 473 1.46 -8.83 11.15
C GLU A 473 0.21 -9.02 10.27
N PHE A 474 -0.12 -10.26 9.88
CA PHE A 474 -1.33 -10.53 9.10
C PHE A 474 -2.62 -10.22 9.89
N ALA A 475 -2.65 -10.56 11.18
CA ALA A 475 -3.79 -10.26 12.04
C ALA A 475 -3.89 -8.75 12.32
N LEU A 476 -2.75 -8.07 12.51
CA LEU A 476 -2.70 -6.62 12.68
C LEU A 476 -3.21 -5.88 11.44
N ARG A 477 -2.85 -6.34 10.23
CA ARG A 477 -3.37 -5.81 8.97
C ARG A 477 -4.90 -5.96 8.84
N LEU A 478 -5.46 -7.08 9.28
CA LEU A 478 -6.92 -7.27 9.35
C LEU A 478 -7.56 -6.33 10.38
N LEU A 479 -6.96 -6.17 11.55
CA LEU A 479 -7.44 -5.24 12.58
C LEU A 479 -7.44 -3.79 12.06
N GLN A 480 -6.38 -3.37 11.38
CA GLN A 480 -6.30 -2.06 10.72
C GLN A 480 -7.40 -1.87 9.66
N ALA A 481 -7.75 -2.92 8.92
CA ALA A 481 -8.85 -2.88 7.96
C ALA A 481 -10.21 -2.72 8.65
N ILE A 482 -10.43 -3.36 9.81
CA ILE A 482 -11.68 -3.24 10.59
C ILE A 482 -11.95 -1.78 10.96
N TYR A 483 -10.93 -1.03 11.35
CA TYR A 483 -11.09 0.37 11.75
C TYR A 483 -11.58 1.29 10.64
N ILE A 484 -11.31 0.97 9.37
CA ILE A 484 -11.77 1.78 8.24
C ILE A 484 -13.11 1.31 7.66
N ILE A 485 -13.65 0.13 8.01
CA ILE A 485 -14.97 -0.34 7.54
C ILE A 485 -16.08 0.73 7.70
N PRO A 486 -16.24 1.41 8.85
CA PRO A 486 -17.31 2.38 9.03
C PRO A 486 -17.05 3.75 8.39
N ILE A 487 -15.93 3.96 7.69
CA ILE A 487 -15.51 5.27 7.16
C ILE A 487 -16.54 5.87 6.19
N CYS A 488 -17.21 5.02 5.41
CA CYS A 488 -18.26 5.44 4.48
C CYS A 488 -19.50 6.01 5.17
N LEU A 489 -19.69 5.73 6.46
CA LEU A 489 -20.80 6.24 7.26
C LEU A 489 -20.59 7.68 7.71
N ILE A 490 -19.34 8.18 7.73
CA ILE A 490 -19.03 9.58 8.06
C ILE A 490 -19.81 10.55 7.16
N PRO A 491 -19.63 10.54 5.81
CA PRO A 491 -20.38 11.45 4.93
C PRO A 491 -21.88 11.19 4.93
N VAL A 492 -22.32 9.95 5.16
CA VAL A 492 -23.75 9.62 5.29
C VAL A 492 -24.34 10.31 6.52
N ALA A 493 -23.66 10.29 7.66
CA ALA A 493 -24.08 11.00 8.87
C ALA A 493 -24.11 12.53 8.66
N LEU A 494 -23.07 13.06 7.99
CA LEU A 494 -22.93 14.49 7.70
C LEU A 494 -24.06 15.06 6.84
N SER A 495 -24.64 14.23 5.96
CA SER A 495 -25.74 14.65 5.09
C SER A 495 -26.93 15.25 5.84
N ARG A 496 -27.10 14.91 7.13
CA ARG A 496 -28.18 15.40 8.00
C ARG A 496 -27.89 16.74 8.66
N TRP A 497 -26.63 17.12 8.82
CA TRP A 497 -26.22 18.28 9.62
C TRP A 497 -25.64 19.44 8.82
N GLN A 498 -25.45 19.25 7.52
CA GLN A 498 -24.88 20.26 6.61
C GLN A 498 -25.68 21.58 6.50
N HIS A 499 -26.94 21.58 6.93
CA HIS A 499 -27.85 22.73 6.80
C HIS A 499 -27.54 23.87 7.79
N HIS A 500 -26.87 23.57 8.91
CA HIS A 500 -26.52 24.57 9.91
C HIS A 500 -25.15 25.19 9.63
N ALA A 501 -25.09 26.52 9.49
CA ALA A 501 -23.86 27.24 9.10
C ALA A 501 -22.71 27.07 10.11
N LEU A 502 -23.01 27.12 11.42
CA LEU A 502 -22.02 26.89 12.47
C LEU A 502 -21.47 25.46 12.40
N MET A 503 -22.36 24.46 12.34
CA MET A 503 -21.94 23.06 12.23
C MET A 503 -21.09 22.84 10.99
N ARG A 504 -21.50 23.36 9.82
CA ARG A 504 -20.70 23.27 8.59
C ARG A 504 -19.29 23.84 8.76
N THR A 505 -19.15 24.97 9.43
CA THR A 505 -17.85 25.60 9.67
C THR A 505 -16.99 24.74 10.61
N LEU A 506 -17.57 24.29 11.73
CA LEU A 506 -16.92 23.38 12.66
C LEU A 506 -16.48 22.08 11.97
N TRP A 507 -17.29 21.57 11.04
CA TRP A 507 -16.96 20.40 10.24
C TRP A 507 -15.77 20.65 9.31
N PHE A 508 -15.74 21.76 8.56
CA PHE A 508 -14.62 22.04 7.67
C PHE A 508 -13.30 22.19 8.43
N VAL A 509 -13.34 22.91 9.55
CA VAL A 509 -12.16 23.07 10.42
C VAL A 509 -11.77 21.72 11.02
N GLY A 510 -12.72 21.01 11.63
CA GLY A 510 -12.47 19.71 12.26
C GLY A 510 -11.90 18.69 11.28
N MET A 511 -12.51 18.53 10.11
CA MET A 511 -12.02 17.64 9.05
C MET A 511 -10.62 18.00 8.57
N SER A 512 -10.31 19.30 8.47
CA SER A 512 -8.97 19.76 8.07
C SER A 512 -7.94 19.48 9.16
N VAL A 513 -8.29 19.64 10.44
CA VAL A 513 -7.43 19.26 11.59
C VAL A 513 -7.19 17.74 11.59
N PHE A 514 -8.25 16.94 11.42
CA PHE A 514 -8.12 15.48 11.36
C PHE A 514 -7.25 15.03 10.18
N ALA A 515 -7.50 15.56 8.98
CA ALA A 515 -6.69 15.24 7.80
C ALA A 515 -5.21 15.59 8.00
N THR A 516 -4.91 16.75 8.61
CA THR A 516 -3.53 17.19 8.89
C THR A 516 -2.84 16.30 9.93
N THR A 517 -3.56 15.98 11.01
CA THR A 517 -3.06 15.06 12.07
C THR A 517 -2.83 13.66 11.52
N SER A 518 -3.77 13.13 10.73
CA SER A 518 -3.62 11.85 10.05
C SER A 518 -2.45 11.88 9.07
N TRP A 519 -2.26 12.96 8.32
CA TRP A 519 -1.12 13.10 7.40
C TRP A 519 0.21 13.02 8.14
N TYR A 520 0.35 13.78 9.24
CA TYR A 520 1.52 13.67 10.12
C TYR A 520 1.79 12.22 10.52
N PHE A 521 0.78 11.52 11.06
CA PHE A 521 0.93 10.14 11.54
C PHE A 521 0.97 9.05 10.47
N SER A 522 0.76 9.39 9.21
CA SER A 522 0.82 8.42 8.10
C SER A 522 2.23 8.11 7.64
N TYR A 523 3.22 8.89 8.09
CA TYR A 523 4.63 8.68 7.81
C TYR A 523 5.40 8.36 9.09
N PRO A 524 6.62 7.77 8.99
CA PRO A 524 7.44 7.51 10.15
C PRO A 524 7.70 8.77 10.97
N GLN A 525 7.79 8.59 12.28
CA GLN A 525 8.02 9.67 13.24
C GLN A 525 9.44 9.56 13.77
N PHE A 526 10.05 10.69 14.11
CA PHE A 526 11.28 10.70 14.89
C PHE A 526 11.20 11.84 15.90
N ASN A 527 10.82 11.53 17.13
CA ASN A 527 10.63 12.50 18.21
C ASN A 527 10.74 11.82 19.58
N ALA A 528 10.61 12.59 20.66
CA ALA A 528 10.79 12.09 22.03
C ALA A 528 9.84 10.92 22.42
N LYS A 529 8.67 10.79 21.78
CA LYS A 529 7.71 9.69 22.03
C LYS A 529 7.98 8.46 21.16
N PHE A 530 8.63 8.65 20.02
CA PHE A 530 8.99 7.60 19.08
C PHE A 530 10.42 7.82 18.62
N ALA A 531 11.37 7.45 19.48
CA ALA A 531 12.81 7.62 19.29
C ALA A 531 13.45 6.40 18.58
N TYR A 532 12.67 5.68 17.77
CA TYR A 532 13.17 4.52 17.04
C TYR A 532 13.95 5.00 15.81
N TYR A 533 15.24 4.68 15.76
CA TYR A 533 16.12 5.04 14.66
C TYR A 533 16.17 3.88 13.65
N SER A 534 15.36 3.98 12.60
CA SER A 534 15.39 3.07 11.46
C SER A 534 15.38 3.91 10.19
N PRO A 535 16.58 4.22 9.64
CA PRO A 535 16.67 5.02 8.44
C PRO A 535 16.20 4.23 7.22
N SER A 536 15.83 4.96 6.17
CA SER A 536 15.60 4.42 4.83
C SER A 536 16.90 4.04 4.13
N VAL A 537 16.78 3.26 3.05
CA VAL A 537 17.87 2.96 2.12
C VAL A 537 18.49 4.26 1.61
N SER A 538 19.80 4.37 1.81
CA SER A 538 20.59 5.55 1.48
C SER A 538 21.59 5.28 0.35
N ARG A 539 22.22 6.35 -0.13
CA ARG A 539 23.29 6.22 -1.13
C ARG A 539 24.47 5.43 -0.58
N HIS A 540 24.74 5.55 0.73
CA HIS A 540 25.81 4.80 1.39
C HIS A 540 25.54 3.30 1.40
N ASP A 541 24.28 2.87 1.53
CA ASP A 541 23.92 1.45 1.41
C ASP A 541 24.21 0.94 -0.02
N VAL A 542 23.85 1.74 -1.04
CA VAL A 542 24.13 1.41 -2.45
C VAL A 542 25.64 1.34 -2.70
N ASP A 543 26.42 2.30 -2.22
CA ASP A 543 27.87 2.32 -2.42
C ASP A 543 28.55 1.15 -1.66
N ALA A 544 28.05 0.79 -0.47
CA ALA A 544 28.55 -0.34 0.31
C ALA A 544 28.36 -1.69 -0.41
N VAL A 545 27.19 -1.92 -1.03
CA VAL A 545 26.95 -3.18 -1.75
C VAL A 545 27.78 -3.28 -3.02
N HIS A 546 27.99 -2.16 -3.74
CA HIS A 546 28.89 -2.11 -4.89
C HIS A 546 30.35 -2.33 -4.51
N PHE A 547 30.79 -1.81 -3.36
CA PHE A 547 32.11 -2.09 -2.83
C PHE A 547 32.31 -3.59 -2.55
N MET A 548 31.41 -4.21 -1.78
CA MET A 548 31.53 -5.64 -1.42
C MET A 548 31.50 -6.56 -2.66
N GLU A 549 30.65 -6.23 -3.63
CA GLU A 549 30.59 -6.97 -4.90
C GLU A 549 31.92 -6.86 -5.66
N THR A 550 32.49 -5.66 -5.77
CA THR A 550 33.78 -5.43 -6.44
C THR A 550 34.94 -6.11 -5.70
N ASP A 551 34.99 -5.98 -4.37
CA ASP A 551 36.04 -6.55 -3.51
C ASP A 551 36.01 -8.09 -3.46
N SER A 552 34.84 -8.70 -3.67
CA SER A 552 34.73 -10.16 -3.78
C SER A 552 35.48 -10.72 -4.99
N ALA A 553 35.68 -9.90 -6.03
CA ALA A 553 36.25 -10.30 -7.33
C ALA A 553 35.57 -11.56 -7.94
N GLY A 554 34.27 -11.75 -7.68
CA GLY A 554 33.50 -12.90 -8.14
C GLY A 554 33.61 -14.15 -7.28
N ASN A 555 34.34 -14.11 -6.16
CA ASN A 555 34.38 -15.21 -5.20
C ASN A 555 33.10 -15.26 -4.35
N PRO A 556 32.57 -16.44 -3.99
CA PRO A 556 31.41 -16.55 -3.12
C PRO A 556 31.62 -15.89 -1.75
N TYR A 557 30.66 -15.08 -1.31
CA TYR A 557 30.69 -14.39 -0.03
C TYR A 557 29.31 -14.33 0.62
N VAL A 558 29.28 -14.02 1.91
CA VAL A 558 28.04 -13.77 2.67
C VAL A 558 28.12 -12.40 3.35
N VAL A 559 27.00 -11.70 3.44
CA VAL A 559 26.91 -10.38 4.08
C VAL A 559 25.95 -10.40 5.25
N LEU A 560 26.49 -10.05 6.41
CA LEU A 560 25.76 -9.82 7.65
C LEU A 560 25.52 -8.33 7.80
N SER A 561 24.28 -7.90 7.54
CA SER A 561 23.90 -6.49 7.50
C SER A 561 22.47 -6.26 8.00
N ASN A 562 22.06 -5.00 8.09
CA ASN A 562 20.69 -4.65 8.42
C ASN A 562 19.77 -4.77 7.19
N GLN A 563 18.50 -4.45 7.42
CA GLN A 563 17.47 -4.48 6.38
C GLN A 563 17.74 -3.58 5.16
N MET A 564 18.32 -2.40 5.35
CA MET A 564 18.43 -1.39 4.31
C MET A 564 19.55 -1.70 3.33
N THR A 565 20.69 -2.18 3.82
CA THR A 565 21.79 -2.67 2.96
C THR A 565 21.35 -3.91 2.18
N SER A 566 20.58 -4.83 2.78
CA SER A 566 20.01 -5.96 2.05
C SER A 566 18.99 -5.53 0.97
N ALA A 567 18.17 -4.51 1.23
CA ALA A 567 17.30 -3.92 0.20
C ALA A 567 18.08 -3.27 -0.94
N ALA A 568 19.19 -2.58 -0.65
CA ALA A 568 20.07 -2.03 -1.67
C ALA A 568 20.66 -3.15 -2.54
N ALA A 569 21.17 -4.23 -1.95
CA ALA A 569 21.70 -5.38 -2.68
C ALA A 569 20.66 -6.00 -3.63
N LEU A 570 19.42 -6.20 -3.15
CA LEU A 570 18.31 -6.71 -3.98
C LEU A 570 17.98 -5.79 -5.15
N GLN A 571 18.09 -4.48 -4.98
CA GLN A 571 17.84 -3.54 -6.07
C GLN A 571 18.94 -3.58 -7.13
N GLU A 572 20.20 -3.59 -6.69
CA GLU A 572 21.34 -3.46 -7.59
C GLU A 572 21.67 -4.79 -8.29
N PHE A 573 21.50 -5.91 -7.59
CA PHE A 573 21.95 -7.24 -8.06
C PHE A 573 20.81 -8.26 -8.17
N GLY A 574 19.60 -7.95 -7.72
CA GLY A 574 18.48 -8.90 -7.75
C GLY A 574 18.77 -10.13 -6.89
N PHE A 575 18.42 -11.31 -7.41
CA PHE A 575 18.58 -12.61 -6.75
C PHE A 575 19.84 -13.34 -7.26
N ALA A 576 20.99 -12.67 -7.28
CA ALA A 576 22.20 -13.16 -7.95
C ALA A 576 22.85 -14.42 -7.34
N HIS A 577 22.90 -14.53 -6.01
CA HIS A 577 23.62 -15.61 -5.31
C HIS A 577 22.76 -16.29 -4.24
N TYR A 578 22.94 -17.60 -4.11
CA TYR A 578 22.31 -18.40 -3.06
C TYR A 578 23.34 -19.33 -2.44
N HIS A 579 23.22 -19.53 -1.13
CA HIS A 579 24.03 -20.48 -0.37
C HIS A 579 23.14 -21.52 0.27
N ALA A 580 23.60 -22.78 0.32
CA ALA A 580 22.89 -23.82 1.05
C ALA A 580 23.26 -23.73 2.53
N LEU A 581 22.32 -23.36 3.39
CA LEU A 581 22.52 -23.30 4.83
C LEU A 581 21.40 -24.05 5.54
N ALA A 582 21.77 -25.03 6.38
CA ALA A 582 20.83 -25.90 7.08
C ALA A 582 19.78 -26.59 6.16
N GLY A 583 20.16 -26.88 4.91
CA GLY A 583 19.29 -27.53 3.92
C GLY A 583 18.31 -26.60 3.20
N GLU A 584 18.44 -25.28 3.38
CA GLU A 584 17.64 -24.26 2.68
C GLU A 584 18.56 -23.35 1.83
N GLU A 585 18.08 -22.93 0.66
CA GLU A 585 18.76 -21.91 -0.14
C GLU A 585 18.49 -20.52 0.44
N ILE A 586 19.55 -19.84 0.85
CA ILE A 586 19.48 -18.51 1.44
C ILE A 586 20.15 -17.49 0.54
N LEU A 587 19.56 -16.30 0.43
CA LEU A 587 20.18 -15.16 -0.24
C LEU A 587 21.47 -14.78 0.49
N TRP A 588 22.52 -14.42 -0.24
CA TRP A 588 23.83 -14.08 0.33
C TRP A 588 23.86 -12.83 1.22
N TYR A 589 22.78 -12.05 1.25
CA TYR A 589 22.58 -10.94 2.19
C TYR A 589 21.58 -11.31 3.29
N ALA A 590 21.84 -10.87 4.51
CA ALA A 590 20.96 -11.06 5.65
C ALA A 590 19.57 -10.41 5.46
N ILE A 591 18.56 -11.23 5.16
CA ILE A 591 17.17 -10.78 5.07
C ILE A 591 16.54 -10.78 6.48
N PRO A 592 16.04 -9.64 6.97
CA PRO A 592 15.70 -9.45 8.38
C PRO A 592 14.36 -10.01 8.82
N THR A 593 13.58 -10.60 7.93
CA THR A 593 12.28 -11.22 8.25
C THR A 593 12.43 -12.55 8.99
N GLY A 594 13.64 -12.95 9.39
CA GLY A 594 13.88 -14.19 10.15
C GLY A 594 14.73 -15.22 9.42
N GLY A 595 15.44 -14.81 8.38
CA GLY A 595 16.44 -15.64 7.74
C GLY A 595 17.61 -15.94 8.68
N THR A 596 18.19 -17.13 8.52
CA THR A 596 19.30 -17.63 9.34
C THR A 596 20.46 -16.62 9.43
N LEU A 597 20.81 -15.96 8.32
CA LEU A 597 21.86 -14.92 8.30
C LEU A 597 21.57 -13.73 9.21
N TYR A 598 20.31 -13.28 9.29
CA TYR A 598 19.96 -12.18 10.17
C TYR A 598 20.03 -12.58 11.64
N ALA A 599 19.75 -13.84 11.96
CA ALA A 599 19.98 -14.37 13.30
C ALA A 599 21.47 -14.36 13.67
N TYR A 600 22.37 -14.77 12.75
CA TYR A 600 23.82 -14.64 12.95
C TYR A 600 24.23 -13.18 13.16
N TYR A 601 23.70 -12.26 12.35
CA TYR A 601 23.97 -10.83 12.46
C TYR A 601 23.57 -10.27 13.84
N LEU A 602 22.34 -10.55 14.27
CA LEU A 602 21.86 -10.11 15.60
C LEU A 602 22.65 -10.76 16.73
N ASN A 603 23.08 -12.02 16.58
CA ASN A 603 23.90 -12.69 17.58
C ASN A 603 25.26 -12.00 17.74
N ILE A 604 25.97 -11.72 16.64
CA ILE A 604 27.28 -11.03 16.69
C ILE A 604 27.15 -9.65 17.33
N ILE A 605 26.13 -8.88 16.93
CA ILE A 605 25.93 -7.52 17.45
C ILE A 605 25.53 -7.53 18.93
N SER A 606 24.68 -8.47 19.35
CA SER A 606 24.17 -8.51 20.73
C SER A 606 25.16 -9.15 21.72
N SER A 607 25.86 -10.21 21.30
CA SER A 607 26.85 -10.90 22.14
C SER A 607 28.21 -10.18 22.17
N GLY A 608 28.51 -9.40 21.13
CA GLY A 608 29.83 -8.81 20.94
C GLY A 608 30.93 -9.85 20.67
N ASN A 609 30.56 -11.02 20.11
CA ASN A 609 31.46 -12.10 19.73
C ASN A 609 31.37 -12.36 18.22
N THR A 610 32.53 -12.55 17.57
CA THR A 610 32.68 -12.79 16.14
C THR A 610 32.80 -14.27 15.76
N GLU A 611 32.92 -15.19 16.72
CA GLU A 611 32.93 -16.65 16.47
C GLU A 611 31.77 -17.15 15.59
N PRO A 612 30.52 -16.63 15.71
CA PRO A 612 29.43 -17.05 14.83
C PRO A 612 29.69 -16.78 13.34
N ALA A 613 30.56 -15.83 13.00
CA ALA A 613 30.94 -15.59 11.60
C ALA A 613 31.80 -16.71 11.02
N GLN A 614 32.65 -17.35 11.84
CA GLN A 614 33.47 -18.49 11.41
C GLN A 614 32.60 -19.73 11.21
N GLU A 615 31.68 -20.00 12.15
CA GLU A 615 30.69 -21.07 12.02
C GLU A 615 29.85 -20.91 10.74
N LEU A 616 29.47 -19.67 10.41
CA LEU A 616 28.74 -19.36 9.19
C LEU A 616 29.59 -19.62 7.93
N MET A 617 30.86 -19.23 7.92
CA MET A 617 31.76 -19.52 6.78
C MET A 617 31.90 -21.02 6.52
N GLU A 618 32.03 -21.82 7.58
CA GLU A 618 32.06 -23.28 7.47
C GLU A 618 30.74 -23.85 6.94
N SER A 619 29.61 -23.38 7.50
CA SER A 619 28.29 -23.92 7.20
C SER A 619 27.77 -23.51 5.81
N ALA A 620 28.07 -22.29 5.37
CA ALA A 620 27.73 -21.79 4.04
C ALA A 620 28.79 -22.15 2.99
N ASN A 621 29.92 -22.74 3.40
CA ASN A 621 31.07 -23.07 2.55
C ASN A 621 31.56 -21.85 1.74
N VAL A 622 31.81 -20.74 2.43
CA VAL A 622 32.37 -19.51 1.86
C VAL A 622 33.64 -19.11 2.59
N ASP A 623 34.59 -18.50 1.88
CA ASP A 623 35.86 -18.06 2.46
C ASP A 623 35.78 -16.65 3.05
N THR A 624 34.71 -15.91 2.72
CA THR A 624 34.56 -14.49 3.09
C THR A 624 33.17 -14.18 3.64
N VAL A 625 33.15 -13.52 4.80
CA VAL A 625 31.97 -12.88 5.38
C VAL A 625 32.24 -11.39 5.54
N TYR A 626 31.36 -10.55 4.99
CA TYR A 626 31.34 -9.12 5.28
C TYR A 626 30.36 -8.85 6.42
N LEU A 627 30.84 -8.18 7.47
CA LEU A 627 30.00 -7.64 8.53
C LEU A 627 29.86 -6.13 8.35
N VAL A 628 28.63 -5.66 8.25
CA VAL A 628 28.31 -4.25 8.02
C VAL A 628 27.84 -3.59 9.31
N MET A 629 28.56 -2.56 9.74
CA MET A 629 28.29 -1.74 10.93
C MET A 629 27.92 -0.32 10.51
N TYR A 630 27.04 0.32 11.27
CA TYR A 630 26.52 1.64 10.95
C TYR A 630 26.88 2.65 12.04
N ALA A 631 27.20 3.88 11.65
CA ALA A 631 27.60 4.94 12.58
C ALA A 631 26.52 5.29 13.62
N TYR A 632 25.24 5.03 13.31
CA TYR A 632 24.14 5.27 14.23
C TYR A 632 23.89 4.11 15.20
N TRP A 633 24.54 2.96 15.02
CA TRP A 633 24.44 1.86 15.96
C TRP A 633 25.59 1.94 16.97
N PRO A 634 25.29 2.10 18.27
CA PRO A 634 26.32 2.05 19.29
C PRO A 634 26.82 0.60 19.41
N GLY A 635 28.01 0.34 18.87
CA GLY A 635 28.73 -0.91 19.11
C GLY A 635 29.35 -0.92 20.50
N SER A 636 29.46 -2.11 21.13
CA SER A 636 30.33 -2.23 22.30
C SER A 636 31.77 -1.97 21.83
N SER A 637 32.53 -1.19 22.60
CA SER A 637 33.95 -0.92 22.28
C SER A 637 34.75 -2.23 22.13
N GLN A 638 34.31 -3.28 22.81
CA GLN A 638 34.87 -4.63 22.71
C GLN A 638 34.64 -5.27 21.33
N LEU A 639 33.40 -5.22 20.80
CA LEU A 639 33.09 -5.77 19.48
C LEU A 639 33.88 -5.04 18.38
N ILE A 640 33.91 -3.71 18.44
CA ILE A 640 34.66 -2.90 17.47
C ILE A 640 36.14 -3.29 17.49
N HIS A 641 36.76 -3.37 18.67
CA HIS A 641 38.15 -3.78 18.79
C HIS A 641 38.39 -5.21 18.28
N GLN A 642 37.49 -6.17 18.56
CA GLN A 642 37.62 -7.53 18.04
C GLN A 642 37.55 -7.56 16.51
N LEU A 643 36.61 -6.82 15.92
CA LEU A 643 36.48 -6.71 14.48
C LEU A 643 37.70 -6.05 13.86
N GLU A 644 38.25 -5.00 14.46
CA GLU A 644 39.47 -4.34 13.98
C GLU A 644 40.68 -5.28 13.98
N VAL A 645 40.78 -6.18 14.97
CA VAL A 645 41.89 -7.15 15.07
C VAL A 645 41.72 -8.32 14.11
N GLN A 646 40.49 -8.82 13.93
CA GLN A 646 40.23 -10.05 13.17
C GLN A 646 39.93 -9.81 11.68
N SER A 647 39.58 -8.57 11.30
CA SER A 647 39.27 -8.27 9.91
C SER A 647 40.52 -8.23 9.05
N SER A 648 40.45 -8.89 7.90
CA SER A 648 41.49 -8.83 6.87
C SER A 648 41.50 -7.48 6.14
N HIS A 649 40.34 -6.82 6.05
CA HIS A 649 40.17 -5.51 5.45
C HIS A 649 39.04 -4.76 6.15
N ILE A 650 39.19 -3.45 6.28
CA ILE A 650 38.19 -2.55 6.87
C ILE A 650 37.99 -1.39 5.90
N GLU A 651 36.76 -1.19 5.47
CA GLU A 651 36.40 -0.07 4.58
C GLU A 651 35.38 0.83 5.27
N SER A 652 35.54 2.15 5.12
CA SER A 652 34.55 3.13 5.62
C SER A 652 33.92 3.89 4.46
N ILE A 653 32.60 3.72 4.30
CA ILE A 653 31.81 4.43 3.31
C ILE A 653 31.31 5.75 3.93
N ASN A 654 32.01 6.84 3.60
CA ASN A 654 31.67 8.23 3.95
C ASN A 654 31.42 8.46 5.46
N ASP A 655 32.13 7.75 6.35
CA ASP A 655 31.94 7.78 7.80
C ASP A 655 30.53 7.40 8.28
N ARG A 656 29.72 6.73 7.43
CA ARG A 656 28.35 6.30 7.75
C ARG A 656 28.22 4.81 7.93
N ILE A 657 28.91 4.04 7.11
CA ILE A 657 28.91 2.58 7.13
C ILE A 657 30.35 2.10 7.17
N THR A 658 30.64 1.17 8.08
CA THR A 658 31.94 0.50 8.16
C THR A 658 31.75 -0.98 7.83
N ILE A 659 32.56 -1.48 6.90
CA ILE A 659 32.52 -2.85 6.41
C ILE A 659 33.76 -3.57 6.92
N TYR A 660 33.54 -4.67 7.62
CA TYR A 660 34.58 -5.53 8.16
C TYR A 660 34.62 -6.83 7.35
N LYS A 661 35.73 -7.10 6.66
CA LYS A 661 35.94 -8.32 5.87
C LYS A 661 36.61 -9.40 6.73
N LEU A 662 35.85 -10.42 7.08
CA LEU A 662 36.32 -11.58 7.81
C LEU A 662 36.61 -12.71 6.82
N ASN A 663 37.81 -13.30 6.94
CA ASN A 663 38.17 -14.48 6.16
C ASN A 663 38.16 -15.71 7.07
N ARG A 664 37.90 -16.87 6.45
CA ARG A 664 38.01 -18.15 7.13
C ARG A 664 39.45 -18.35 7.63
N TYR A 665 39.60 -18.85 8.85
CA TYR A 665 40.93 -19.25 9.33
C TYR A 665 41.45 -20.42 8.48
N GLU A 666 42.73 -20.37 8.09
CA GLU A 666 43.43 -21.50 7.49
C GLU A 666 43.66 -22.64 8.48
#